data_AF-A0A7S0IB24-F1
#
_entry.id   AF-A0A7S0IB24-F1
#
_cell.length_a   1.000
_cell.length_b   1.000
_cell.length_c   1.000
_cell.angle_alpha   90.00
_cell.angle_beta   90.00
_cell.angle_gamma   90.00
#
_symmetry.space_group_name_H-M   'P 1'
#
loop_
_entity.id
_entity.type
_entity.pdbx_description
1 polymer ?
#
loop_
_entity_poly.entity_id
_entity_poly.type
_entity_poly.pdbx_seq_one_letter_code
_entity_poly.pdbx_strand_id
1 'polypeptide(L)'
;ARWLEPAAAAASAERTGGPGATAAASERLAHALVAVGLLIGRAGLAGGGESGDARARAALRNRAADALVPALGSRSAAARDLAASIAAGTIGWGGWSAEHAALLDGSLAALDDASESESESAGPRGVASLAAALVAAEPFAAGFGGTRPGLARVLRTCERGRTEDARVGALAVIRNVLETAAPGEDVVAGSEAAAMTAASLGALKDPTLVVRKAAAATLSALRIGDVLPRLLRALSSKDARERAAARESAAGAMRAYTETRGARAALDAFIAAVRPGSTDGECLNRYEKVDDADDAEGFTSRATSVLRGWSESLTEDQAREVAAGIAAATLRDPGVTAIVRVASALAPRVGEPPACRETFTAVRAAWSASRPASLSLKSSETSANADDVFERLAPLLLLRTLPLEAWDDDHLFSVDESPSVPDVLLDIALAGADEHDEVRRVAAELHGRAHPDASSESRGIRLAEAVVDGRLGRARACMFSLCSSLAFRGIDACPSHSSTASPAATRAICARVLGDLGLDDSDQAMKTRMGATETLASLVRAELEDADVDRPDDDTDGDGGDPPTGDEPRGGRSEGGLLEPADAAGSPLTKSLANIYVDPLAAPTPAARREPLIRVLNGDDGTEDGTENGTGNGTENETGNGTGNGT
;
A
#
# COMPACT_ATOMS: atom_id res chain seq x y z
N ALA A 1 51.95 -7.58 -18.86
CA ALA A 1 53.05 -8.55 -18.58
C ALA A 1 53.80 -8.18 -17.31
N ARG A 2 54.71 -7.20 -17.35
CA ARG A 2 55.57 -6.79 -16.22
C ARG A 2 54.86 -6.49 -14.89
N TRP A 3 53.59 -6.09 -14.92
CA TRP A 3 52.79 -5.82 -13.71
C TRP A 3 51.77 -6.92 -13.37
N LEU A 4 51.35 -7.72 -14.36
CA LEU A 4 50.39 -8.81 -14.16
C LEU A 4 51.05 -10.07 -13.58
N GLU A 5 52.29 -10.38 -14.00
CA GLU A 5 53.04 -11.52 -13.47
C GLU A 5 53.40 -11.35 -11.97
N PRO A 6 53.87 -10.17 -11.51
CA PRO A 6 54.05 -9.93 -10.08
C PRO A 6 52.74 -9.96 -9.29
N ALA A 7 51.62 -9.50 -9.87
CA ALA A 7 50.31 -9.60 -9.23
C ALA A 7 49.92 -11.07 -9.01
N ALA A 8 50.04 -11.90 -10.04
CA ALA A 8 49.75 -13.33 -9.95
C ALA A 8 50.63 -14.04 -8.90
N ALA A 9 51.94 -13.72 -8.88
CA ALA A 9 52.90 -14.27 -7.94
C ALA A 9 52.63 -13.80 -6.50
N ALA A 10 52.30 -12.53 -6.32
CA ALA A 10 51.95 -11.96 -5.02
C ALA A 10 50.65 -12.56 -4.46
N ALA A 11 49.62 -12.70 -5.28
CA ALA A 11 48.37 -13.35 -4.89
C ALA A 11 48.57 -14.83 -4.50
N SER A 12 49.41 -15.55 -5.26
CA SER A 12 49.76 -16.94 -4.93
C SER A 12 50.52 -17.03 -3.60
N ALA A 13 51.49 -16.13 -3.39
CA ALA A 13 52.27 -16.07 -2.15
C ALA A 13 51.43 -15.69 -0.92
N GLU A 14 50.41 -14.84 -1.10
CA GLU A 14 49.45 -14.49 -0.05
C GLU A 14 48.61 -15.69 0.40
N ARG A 15 48.21 -16.58 -0.53
CA ARG A 15 47.42 -17.78 -0.17
C ARG A 15 48.25 -18.80 0.59
N THR A 16 49.50 -19.01 0.19
CA THR A 16 50.37 -20.07 0.74
C THR A 16 51.26 -19.61 1.89
N GLY A 17 51.34 -18.31 2.16
CA GLY A 17 52.24 -17.71 3.14
C GLY A 17 51.73 -17.72 4.59
N GLY A 18 52.66 -17.67 5.55
CA GLY A 18 52.37 -17.41 6.97
C GLY A 18 52.09 -15.92 7.27
N PRO A 19 51.62 -15.56 8.48
CA PRO A 19 51.02 -14.24 8.78
C PRO A 19 51.87 -13.01 8.47
N GLY A 20 53.21 -13.10 8.57
CA GLY A 20 54.11 -12.00 8.21
C GLY A 20 54.42 -11.89 6.72
N ALA A 21 54.35 -13.01 5.99
CA ALA A 21 54.55 -13.05 4.55
C ALA A 21 53.28 -12.61 3.79
N THR A 22 52.11 -12.80 4.39
CA THR A 22 50.82 -12.41 3.81
C THR A 22 50.68 -10.90 3.69
N ALA A 23 50.99 -10.11 4.73
CA ALA A 23 50.85 -8.65 4.68
C ALA A 23 51.70 -8.01 3.57
N ALA A 24 52.97 -8.41 3.46
CA ALA A 24 53.87 -7.92 2.41
C ALA A 24 53.48 -8.43 1.01
N ALA A 25 52.79 -9.58 0.91
CA ALA A 25 52.25 -10.08 -0.34
C ALA A 25 50.98 -9.32 -0.76
N SER A 26 50.08 -9.03 0.17
CA SER A 26 48.86 -8.24 -0.06
C SER A 26 49.20 -6.81 -0.50
N GLU A 27 50.19 -6.16 0.11
CA GLU A 27 50.62 -4.81 -0.29
C GLU A 27 51.24 -4.79 -1.70
N ARG A 28 52.06 -5.79 -2.02
CA ARG A 28 52.62 -5.97 -3.38
C ARG A 28 51.52 -6.25 -4.41
N LEU A 29 50.53 -7.04 -4.05
CA LEU A 29 49.37 -7.32 -4.88
C LEU A 29 48.57 -6.05 -5.14
N ALA A 30 48.24 -5.29 -4.09
CA ALA A 30 47.50 -4.03 -4.21
C ALA A 30 48.25 -3.02 -5.11
N HIS A 31 49.55 -2.82 -4.91
CA HIS A 31 50.36 -1.95 -5.77
C HIS A 31 50.37 -2.39 -7.22
N ALA A 32 50.51 -3.69 -7.47
CA ALA A 32 50.50 -4.22 -8.83
C ALA A 32 49.13 -4.03 -9.51
N LEU A 33 48.02 -4.26 -8.79
CA LEU A 33 46.67 -4.05 -9.30
C LEU A 33 46.37 -2.57 -9.55
N VAL A 34 46.78 -1.66 -8.66
CA VAL A 34 46.64 -0.20 -8.86
C VAL A 34 47.40 0.24 -10.11
N ALA A 35 48.64 -0.22 -10.29
CA ALA A 35 49.44 0.08 -11.47
C ALA A 35 48.78 -0.43 -12.76
N VAL A 36 48.20 -1.64 -12.72
CA VAL A 36 47.43 -2.20 -13.85
C VAL A 36 46.19 -1.36 -14.15
N GLY A 37 45.41 -0.98 -13.12
CA GLY A 37 44.22 -0.13 -13.27
C GLY A 37 44.53 1.23 -13.89
N LEU A 38 45.59 1.90 -13.44
CA LEU A 38 46.03 3.19 -14.01
C LEU A 38 46.47 3.05 -15.48
N LEU A 39 47.12 1.94 -15.84
CA LEU A 39 47.51 1.68 -17.22
C LEU A 39 46.30 1.43 -18.13
N ILE A 40 45.27 0.73 -17.62
CA ILE A 40 44.00 0.51 -18.33
C ILE A 40 43.28 1.85 -18.57
N GLY A 41 43.19 2.69 -17.54
CA GLY A 41 42.62 4.04 -17.66
C GLY A 41 43.38 4.90 -18.67
N ARG A 42 44.71 4.91 -18.60
CA ARG A 42 45.56 5.66 -19.54
C ARG A 42 45.44 5.16 -20.99
N ALA A 43 45.21 3.86 -21.19
CA ALA A 43 45.03 3.28 -22.51
C ALA A 43 43.63 3.52 -23.11
N GLY A 44 42.75 4.27 -22.41
CA GLY A 44 41.37 4.51 -22.84
C GLY A 44 40.55 3.22 -22.91
N LEU A 45 40.93 2.21 -22.13
CA LEU A 45 40.26 0.91 -22.11
C LEU A 45 39.12 0.87 -21.07
N ALA A 46 39.05 1.86 -20.17
CA ALA A 46 37.96 2.04 -19.24
C ALA A 46 36.72 2.56 -19.99
N GLY A 47 35.70 1.72 -20.18
CA GLY A 47 34.43 2.11 -20.80
C GLY A 47 33.89 1.18 -21.89
N GLY A 48 34.52 0.04 -22.17
CA GLY A 48 33.97 -0.99 -23.06
C GLY A 48 33.89 -0.63 -24.55
N GLY A 49 34.10 0.63 -24.92
CA GLY A 49 34.11 1.10 -26.31
C GLY A 49 35.31 0.60 -27.13
N GLU A 50 35.12 0.49 -28.44
CA GLU A 50 36.17 0.07 -29.37
C GLU A 50 37.34 1.07 -29.49
N SER A 51 37.21 2.30 -28.95
CA SER A 51 38.13 3.43 -29.20
C SER A 51 39.50 3.38 -28.50
N GLY A 52 39.82 2.31 -27.77
CA GLY A 52 41.13 2.06 -27.15
C GLY A 52 42.07 1.15 -27.95
N ASP A 53 43.33 1.05 -27.51
CA ASP A 53 44.38 0.27 -28.18
C ASP A 53 44.04 -1.24 -28.22
N ALA A 54 43.69 -1.74 -29.40
CA ALA A 54 43.30 -3.13 -29.64
C ALA A 54 44.40 -4.13 -29.25
N ARG A 55 45.68 -3.77 -29.36
CA ARG A 55 46.80 -4.63 -28.94
C ARG A 55 46.89 -4.70 -27.43
N ALA A 56 46.74 -3.58 -26.73
CA ALA A 56 46.71 -3.54 -25.28
C ALA A 56 45.52 -4.37 -24.74
N ARG A 57 44.36 -4.27 -25.39
CA ARG A 57 43.15 -5.03 -25.06
C ARG A 57 43.33 -6.53 -25.26
N ALA A 58 43.90 -6.96 -26.38
CA ALA A 58 44.22 -8.37 -26.64
C ALA A 58 45.27 -8.94 -25.66
N ALA A 59 46.32 -8.18 -25.36
CA ALA A 59 47.36 -8.58 -24.41
C ALA A 59 46.83 -8.67 -22.97
N LEU A 60 45.88 -7.82 -22.58
CA LEU A 60 45.17 -7.89 -21.31
C LEU A 60 44.26 -9.12 -21.27
N ARG A 61 43.42 -9.35 -22.28
CA ARG A 61 42.55 -10.55 -22.35
C ARG A 61 43.33 -11.85 -22.22
N ASN A 62 44.42 -12.01 -22.98
CA ASN A 62 45.24 -13.22 -22.97
C ASN A 62 45.94 -13.50 -21.63
N ARG A 63 46.00 -12.53 -20.72
CA ARG A 63 46.67 -12.67 -19.42
C ARG A 63 45.79 -12.35 -18.22
N ALA A 64 44.52 -11.99 -18.47
CA ALA A 64 43.56 -11.62 -17.44
C ALA A 64 43.24 -12.83 -16.57
N ALA A 65 42.93 -13.99 -17.16
CA ALA A 65 42.63 -15.21 -16.40
C ALA A 65 43.82 -15.62 -15.51
N ASP A 66 45.03 -15.73 -16.09
CA ASP A 66 46.22 -16.20 -15.37
C ASP A 66 46.64 -15.29 -14.20
N ALA A 67 46.39 -13.98 -14.29
CA ALA A 67 46.81 -13.01 -13.28
C ALA A 67 45.69 -12.58 -12.32
N LEU A 68 44.46 -12.46 -12.81
CA LEU A 68 43.32 -11.96 -12.03
C LEU A 68 42.61 -13.08 -11.28
N VAL A 69 42.55 -14.32 -11.78
CA VAL A 69 41.95 -15.45 -11.02
C VAL A 69 42.70 -15.69 -9.69
N PRO A 70 44.05 -15.68 -9.65
CA PRO A 70 44.78 -15.66 -8.39
C PRO A 70 44.41 -14.49 -7.48
N ALA A 71 44.29 -13.27 -8.05
CA ALA A 71 43.98 -12.07 -7.28
C ALA A 71 42.54 -12.06 -6.74
N LEU A 72 41.57 -12.66 -7.44
CA LEU A 72 40.19 -12.81 -6.98
C LEU A 72 40.05 -13.66 -5.72
N GLY A 73 40.98 -14.61 -5.49
CA GLY A 73 41.08 -15.37 -4.25
C GLY A 73 42.10 -14.81 -3.25
N SER A 74 42.37 -13.50 -3.28
CA SER A 74 43.16 -12.80 -2.27
C SER A 74 42.40 -12.71 -0.95
N ARG A 75 43.11 -12.64 0.19
CA ARG A 75 42.48 -12.40 1.49
C ARG A 75 42.02 -10.94 1.64
N SER A 76 42.70 -10.02 0.96
CA SER A 76 42.32 -8.60 0.93
C SER A 76 41.06 -8.36 0.09
N ALA A 77 39.97 -7.90 0.73
CA ALA A 77 38.73 -7.53 0.04
C ALA A 77 38.96 -6.44 -1.03
N ALA A 78 39.75 -5.42 -0.72
CA ALA A 78 40.08 -4.35 -1.66
C ALA A 78 40.84 -4.86 -2.90
N ALA A 79 41.78 -5.81 -2.71
CA ALA A 79 42.48 -6.42 -3.83
C ALA A 79 41.54 -7.28 -4.70
N ARG A 80 40.62 -8.02 -4.09
CA ARG A 80 39.60 -8.79 -4.81
C ARG A 80 38.68 -7.90 -5.65
N ASP A 81 38.14 -6.83 -5.06
CA ASP A 81 37.24 -5.92 -5.76
C ASP A 81 37.94 -5.13 -6.88
N LEU A 82 39.21 -4.74 -6.66
CA LEU A 82 40.01 -4.09 -7.69
C LEU A 82 40.33 -5.06 -8.84
N ALA A 83 40.69 -6.31 -8.54
CA ALA A 83 40.88 -7.34 -9.54
C ALA A 83 39.60 -7.62 -10.33
N ALA A 84 38.45 -7.65 -9.66
CA ALA A 84 37.16 -7.84 -10.31
C ALA A 84 36.79 -6.68 -11.23
N SER A 85 37.02 -5.44 -10.79
CA SER A 85 36.81 -4.23 -11.60
C SER A 85 37.71 -4.19 -12.83
N ILE A 86 38.98 -4.60 -12.68
CA ILE A 86 39.94 -4.73 -13.78
C ILE A 86 39.48 -5.82 -14.77
N ALA A 87 39.03 -6.97 -14.28
CA ALA A 87 38.51 -8.04 -15.12
C ALA A 87 37.28 -7.55 -15.93
N ALA A 88 36.31 -6.92 -15.28
CA ALA A 88 35.10 -6.41 -15.93
C ALA A 88 35.40 -5.39 -17.04
N GLY A 89 36.40 -4.53 -16.85
CA GLY A 89 36.81 -3.53 -17.86
C GLY A 89 37.69 -4.06 -19.00
N THR A 90 38.25 -5.27 -18.87
CA THR A 90 39.25 -5.79 -19.83
C THR A 90 38.72 -6.90 -20.72
N ILE A 91 37.73 -7.65 -20.23
CA ILE A 91 37.08 -8.70 -20.99
C ILE A 91 36.19 -8.06 -22.05
N GLY A 92 36.37 -8.47 -23.31
CA GLY A 92 35.45 -8.07 -24.36
C GLY A 92 34.29 -9.04 -24.41
N TRP A 93 33.06 -8.55 -24.41
CA TRP A 93 31.83 -9.35 -24.42
C TRP A 93 31.49 -9.98 -25.78
N GLY A 94 32.45 -10.03 -26.70
CA GLY A 94 32.29 -10.45 -28.10
C GLY A 94 32.42 -11.97 -28.33
N GLY A 95 31.86 -12.79 -27.44
CA GLY A 95 31.84 -14.26 -27.53
C GLY A 95 32.44 -14.97 -26.32
N TRP A 96 31.85 -16.11 -25.95
CA TRP A 96 32.28 -16.93 -24.82
C TRP A 96 33.59 -17.68 -25.09
N SER A 97 34.52 -17.67 -24.14
CA SER A 97 35.84 -18.31 -24.27
C SER A 97 36.26 -19.04 -22.99
N ALA A 98 37.36 -19.81 -23.05
CA ALA A 98 37.90 -20.52 -21.90
C ALA A 98 38.34 -19.55 -20.77
N GLU A 99 38.81 -18.35 -21.12
CA GLU A 99 39.15 -17.31 -20.16
C GLU A 99 37.92 -16.81 -19.40
N HIS A 100 36.77 -16.65 -20.07
CA HIS A 100 35.50 -16.28 -19.41
C HIS A 100 35.08 -17.36 -18.40
N ALA A 101 35.17 -18.64 -18.79
CA ALA A 101 34.86 -19.75 -17.90
C ALA A 101 35.79 -19.80 -16.68
N ALA A 102 37.11 -19.63 -16.88
CA ALA A 102 38.08 -19.63 -15.79
C ALA A 102 37.88 -18.45 -14.83
N LEU A 103 37.52 -17.27 -15.35
CA LEU A 103 37.18 -16.11 -14.54
C LEU A 103 35.88 -16.32 -13.77
N LEU A 104 34.86 -16.92 -14.39
CA LEU A 104 33.61 -17.25 -13.71
C LEU A 104 33.85 -18.25 -12.58
N ASP A 105 34.57 -19.33 -12.84
CA ASP A 105 34.94 -20.31 -11.81
C ASP A 105 35.75 -19.66 -10.67
N GLY A 106 36.69 -18.78 -11.01
CA GLY A 106 37.48 -18.03 -10.05
C GLY A 106 36.65 -17.08 -9.19
N SER A 107 35.71 -16.35 -9.80
CA SER A 107 34.79 -15.45 -9.09
C SER A 107 33.83 -16.20 -8.19
N LEU A 108 33.24 -17.32 -8.65
CA LEU A 108 32.34 -18.13 -7.84
C LEU A 108 33.07 -18.78 -6.67
N ALA A 109 34.29 -19.30 -6.87
CA ALA A 109 35.12 -19.80 -5.77
C ALA A 109 35.45 -18.70 -4.75
N ALA A 110 35.76 -17.48 -5.21
CA ALA A 110 36.02 -16.34 -4.33
C ALA A 110 34.80 -15.90 -3.50
N LEU A 111 33.58 -16.12 -4.01
CA LEU A 111 32.35 -15.90 -3.26
C LEU A 111 32.12 -17.01 -2.23
N ASP A 112 32.42 -18.27 -2.57
CA ASP A 112 32.31 -19.41 -1.65
C ASP A 112 33.34 -19.35 -0.50
N ASP A 113 34.54 -18.82 -0.75
CA ASP A 113 35.68 -18.77 0.17
C ASP A 113 35.77 -17.49 1.02
N ALA A 114 34.82 -16.55 0.88
CA ALA A 114 34.80 -15.34 1.70
C ALA A 114 34.70 -15.71 3.20
N SER A 115 35.79 -15.49 3.93
CA SER A 115 35.91 -15.78 5.36
C SER A 115 35.27 -14.69 6.22
N GLU A 116 34.70 -15.08 7.37
CA GLU A 116 34.02 -14.25 8.40
C GLU A 116 34.86 -13.10 9.01
N SER A 117 36.07 -12.87 8.51
CA SER A 117 37.08 -11.98 9.08
C SER A 117 37.39 -10.85 8.11
N GLU A 118 36.61 -9.76 8.18
CA GLU A 118 37.06 -8.35 8.19
C GLU A 118 35.94 -7.38 7.73
N SER A 119 35.44 -6.59 8.70
CA SER A 119 34.79 -5.27 8.55
C SER A 119 33.44 -5.12 7.81
N GLU A 120 32.39 -5.05 8.64
CA GLU A 120 31.05 -4.42 8.60
C GLU A 120 30.55 -3.48 7.47
N SER A 121 31.20 -3.23 6.32
CA SER A 121 30.63 -2.24 5.38
C SER A 121 30.77 -2.44 3.87
N ALA A 122 31.51 -3.44 3.40
CA ALA A 122 31.63 -3.70 1.96
C ALA A 122 31.65 -5.20 1.68
N GLY A 123 30.47 -5.80 1.48
CA GLY A 123 30.38 -7.12 0.86
C GLY A 123 31.07 -7.14 -0.51
N PRO A 124 31.34 -8.32 -1.10
CA PRO A 124 32.12 -8.50 -2.34
C PRO A 124 31.36 -8.00 -3.59
N ARG A 125 31.03 -6.71 -3.63
CA ARG A 125 30.21 -6.06 -4.67
C ARG A 125 30.89 -6.16 -6.03
N GLY A 126 32.22 -6.00 -6.08
CA GLY A 126 33.00 -6.09 -7.31
C GLY A 126 33.00 -7.52 -7.86
N VAL A 127 33.29 -8.51 -7.01
CA VAL A 127 33.32 -9.93 -7.42
C VAL A 127 31.94 -10.42 -7.84
N ALA A 128 30.87 -10.06 -7.11
CA ALA A 128 29.50 -10.41 -7.45
C ALA A 128 29.05 -9.75 -8.77
N SER A 129 29.45 -8.49 -9.02
CA SER A 129 29.18 -7.80 -10.28
C SER A 129 29.88 -8.46 -11.46
N LEU A 130 31.16 -8.83 -11.32
CA LEU A 130 31.90 -9.57 -12.35
C LEU A 130 31.26 -10.94 -12.61
N ALA A 131 30.96 -11.71 -11.56
CA ALA A 131 30.32 -13.01 -11.68
C ALA A 131 28.95 -12.90 -12.38
N ALA A 132 28.15 -11.90 -12.03
CA ALA A 132 26.86 -11.65 -12.67
C ALA A 132 27.00 -11.36 -14.17
N ALA A 133 27.92 -10.48 -14.55
CA ALA A 133 28.15 -10.16 -15.95
C ALA A 133 28.65 -11.39 -16.74
N LEU A 134 29.50 -12.23 -16.14
CA LEU A 134 29.95 -13.49 -16.74
C LEU A 134 28.82 -14.52 -16.85
N VAL A 135 27.96 -14.67 -15.83
CA VAL A 135 26.76 -15.53 -15.91
C VAL A 135 25.82 -15.03 -17.01
N ALA A 136 25.61 -13.71 -17.12
CA ALA A 136 24.78 -13.11 -18.15
C ALA A 136 25.32 -13.36 -19.58
N ALA A 137 26.64 -13.51 -19.74
CA ALA A 137 27.28 -13.79 -21.02
C ALA A 137 27.47 -15.30 -21.33
N GLU A 138 27.21 -16.18 -20.36
CA GLU A 138 27.41 -17.63 -20.51
C GLU A 138 26.40 -18.24 -21.51
N PRO A 139 26.84 -19.08 -22.46
CA PRO A 139 25.92 -19.75 -23.37
C PRO A 139 25.12 -20.84 -22.66
N PHE A 140 23.88 -21.05 -23.11
CA PHE A 140 23.07 -22.15 -22.61
C PHE A 140 23.71 -23.51 -22.98
N ALA A 141 23.77 -24.41 -21.99
CA ALA A 141 24.28 -25.77 -22.16
C ALA A 141 23.17 -26.81 -21.97
N ALA A 142 23.21 -27.88 -22.76
CA ALA A 142 22.29 -29.01 -22.60
C ALA A 142 22.51 -29.71 -21.25
N GLY A 143 21.43 -30.05 -20.53
CA GLY A 143 21.48 -30.79 -19.26
C GLY A 143 21.17 -29.97 -18.00
N PHE A 144 21.01 -28.64 -18.09
CA PHE A 144 20.72 -27.76 -16.96
C PHE A 144 19.27 -27.25 -16.91
N GLY A 145 18.32 -27.97 -17.51
CA GLY A 145 16.89 -27.64 -17.42
C GLY A 145 16.53 -26.24 -17.97
N GLY A 146 17.29 -25.74 -18.94
CA GLY A 146 17.09 -24.39 -19.48
C GLY A 146 17.68 -23.26 -18.62
N THR A 147 18.58 -23.57 -17.69
CA THR A 147 19.37 -22.59 -16.93
C THR A 147 20.84 -22.64 -17.34
N ARG A 148 21.54 -21.50 -17.30
CA ARG A 148 22.99 -21.45 -17.50
C ARG A 148 23.75 -22.21 -16.41
N PRO A 149 24.84 -22.95 -16.73
CA PRO A 149 25.60 -23.72 -15.74
C PRO A 149 26.12 -22.89 -14.55
N GLY A 150 26.62 -21.69 -14.83
CA GLY A 150 27.06 -20.72 -13.84
C GLY A 150 25.92 -20.26 -12.94
N LEU A 151 24.76 -19.93 -13.51
CA LEU A 151 23.57 -19.59 -12.73
C LEU A 151 23.13 -20.78 -11.86
N ALA A 152 23.11 -22.01 -12.39
CA ALA A 152 22.78 -23.21 -11.63
C ALA A 152 23.77 -23.46 -10.46
N ARG A 153 25.02 -23.02 -10.57
CA ARG A 153 25.98 -23.04 -9.46
C ARG A 153 25.68 -21.96 -8.43
N VAL A 154 25.38 -20.73 -8.86
CA VAL A 154 24.97 -19.62 -7.98
C VAL A 154 23.72 -19.99 -7.17
N LEU A 155 22.71 -20.57 -7.82
CA LEU A 155 21.48 -21.03 -7.16
C LEU A 155 21.76 -22.10 -6.09
N ARG A 156 22.66 -23.05 -6.38
CA ARG A 156 23.11 -24.04 -5.38
C ARG A 156 23.85 -23.42 -4.22
N THR A 157 24.71 -22.42 -4.46
CA THR A 157 25.39 -21.67 -3.39
C THR A 157 24.39 -20.88 -2.54
N CYS A 158 23.35 -20.31 -3.15
CA CYS A 158 22.27 -19.64 -2.41
C CYS A 158 21.57 -20.60 -1.43
N GLU A 159 21.29 -21.84 -1.85
CA GLU A 159 20.59 -22.84 -1.03
C GLU A 159 21.49 -23.56 -0.01
N ARG A 160 22.74 -23.85 -0.38
CA ARG A 160 23.64 -24.77 0.36
C ARG A 160 24.99 -24.16 0.72
N GLY A 161 25.15 -22.85 0.54
CA GLY A 161 26.37 -22.12 0.87
C GLY A 161 26.71 -22.29 2.35
N ARG A 162 27.97 -22.68 2.63
CA ARG A 162 28.44 -22.99 3.98
C ARG A 162 28.55 -21.74 4.88
N THR A 163 28.91 -20.60 4.29
CA THR A 163 29.08 -19.32 4.99
C THR A 163 27.94 -18.36 4.68
N GLU A 164 27.72 -17.39 5.58
CA GLU A 164 26.78 -16.29 5.35
C GLU A 164 27.16 -15.48 4.11
N ASP A 165 28.43 -15.09 3.99
CA ASP A 165 28.96 -14.29 2.88
C ASP A 165 28.78 -14.96 1.53
N ALA A 166 28.91 -16.29 1.45
CA ALA A 166 28.67 -17.02 0.21
C ALA A 166 27.20 -16.95 -0.23
N ARG A 167 26.26 -17.07 0.72
CA ARG A 167 24.82 -16.98 0.43
C ARG A 167 24.42 -15.55 0.05
N VAL A 168 24.93 -14.55 0.77
CA VAL A 168 24.73 -13.12 0.43
C VAL A 168 25.34 -12.78 -0.93
N GLY A 169 26.55 -13.27 -1.21
CA GLY A 169 27.23 -13.10 -2.50
C GLY A 169 26.47 -13.73 -3.65
N ALA A 170 25.94 -14.95 -3.48
CA ALA A 170 25.10 -15.60 -4.47
C ALA A 170 23.82 -14.80 -4.78
N LEU A 171 23.13 -14.28 -3.75
CA LEU A 171 21.96 -13.42 -3.91
C LEU A 171 22.31 -12.10 -4.62
N ALA A 172 23.47 -11.51 -4.31
CA ALA A 172 23.97 -10.33 -5.01
C ALA A 172 24.26 -10.61 -6.49
N VAL A 173 24.80 -11.79 -6.83
CA VAL A 173 24.98 -12.20 -8.23
C VAL A 173 23.63 -12.30 -8.94
N ILE A 174 22.65 -12.99 -8.34
CA ILE A 174 21.29 -13.12 -8.90
C ILE A 174 20.69 -11.73 -9.18
N ARG A 175 20.74 -10.84 -8.18
CA ARG A 175 20.23 -9.47 -8.31
C ARG A 175 20.94 -8.70 -9.42
N ASN A 176 22.26 -8.75 -9.49
CA ASN A 176 23.03 -8.06 -10.52
C ASN A 176 22.74 -8.62 -11.93
N VAL A 177 22.51 -9.92 -12.08
CA VAL A 177 22.10 -10.51 -13.37
C VAL A 177 20.78 -9.90 -13.82
N LEU A 178 19.83 -9.73 -12.91
CA LEU A 178 18.53 -9.10 -13.19
C LEU A 178 18.68 -7.60 -13.55
N GLU A 179 19.55 -6.87 -12.85
CA GLU A 179 19.81 -5.45 -13.10
C GLU A 179 20.59 -5.19 -14.41
N THR A 180 21.42 -6.14 -14.86
CA THR A 180 22.14 -6.03 -16.14
C THR A 180 21.25 -6.21 -17.37
N ALA A 181 20.00 -6.65 -17.19
CA ALA A 181 19.01 -6.70 -18.26
C ALA A 181 18.52 -5.27 -18.57
N ALA A 182 18.70 -4.82 -19.82
CA ALA A 182 18.13 -3.55 -20.25
C ALA A 182 16.59 -3.56 -20.03
N PRO A 183 15.98 -2.43 -19.63
CA PRO A 183 14.55 -2.38 -19.40
C PRO A 183 13.80 -2.69 -20.71
N GLY A 184 13.19 -3.88 -20.79
CA GLY A 184 12.40 -4.33 -21.94
C GLY A 184 12.95 -5.53 -22.71
N GLU A 185 14.17 -5.99 -22.45
CA GLU A 185 14.68 -7.25 -23.01
C GLU A 185 14.54 -8.40 -22.00
N ASP A 186 13.95 -9.52 -22.45
CA ASP A 186 13.99 -10.79 -21.72
C ASP A 186 15.40 -11.39 -21.78
N VAL A 187 16.33 -10.82 -21.00
CA VAL A 187 17.70 -11.36 -20.84
C VAL A 187 17.71 -12.69 -20.08
N VAL A 188 16.63 -12.97 -19.35
CA VAL A 188 16.46 -14.15 -18.52
C VAL A 188 15.32 -15.00 -19.08
N ALA A 189 15.59 -16.26 -19.40
CA ALA A 189 14.55 -17.19 -19.82
C ALA A 189 13.54 -17.41 -18.68
N GLY A 190 12.25 -17.64 -19.00
CA GLY A 190 11.21 -17.86 -17.98
C GLY A 190 11.54 -18.95 -16.94
N SER A 191 12.28 -19.99 -17.35
CA SER A 191 12.80 -21.05 -16.47
C SER A 191 13.86 -20.54 -15.47
N GLU A 192 14.76 -19.65 -15.89
CA GLU A 192 15.77 -19.03 -15.03
C GLU A 192 15.13 -18.09 -14.02
N ALA A 193 14.16 -17.27 -14.45
CA ALA A 193 13.43 -16.37 -13.55
C ALA A 193 12.66 -17.15 -12.47
N ALA A 194 12.01 -18.25 -12.84
CA ALA A 194 11.32 -19.12 -11.90
C ALA A 194 12.27 -19.76 -10.88
N ALA A 195 13.45 -20.19 -11.32
CA ALA A 195 14.49 -20.79 -10.47
C ALA A 195 15.11 -19.77 -9.50
N MET A 196 15.43 -18.55 -10.00
CA MET A 196 15.90 -17.45 -9.15
C MET A 196 14.86 -17.06 -8.10
N THR A 197 13.59 -16.94 -8.50
CA THR A 197 12.49 -16.67 -7.58
C THR A 197 12.39 -17.75 -6.49
N ALA A 198 12.47 -19.02 -6.87
CA ALA A 198 12.41 -20.14 -5.91
C ALA A 198 13.58 -20.12 -4.92
N ALA A 199 14.81 -19.90 -5.39
CA ALA A 199 15.99 -19.81 -4.53
C ALA A 199 15.92 -18.62 -3.55
N SER A 200 15.52 -17.43 -4.03
CA SER A 200 15.37 -16.25 -3.18
C SER A 200 14.26 -16.40 -2.15
N LEU A 201 13.13 -17.05 -2.49
CA LEU A 201 12.08 -17.39 -1.52
C LEU A 201 12.59 -18.39 -0.47
N GLY A 202 13.38 -19.38 -0.88
CA GLY A 202 14.05 -20.32 0.04
C GLY A 202 14.94 -19.60 1.04
N ALA A 203 15.69 -18.59 0.59
CA ALA A 203 16.58 -17.79 1.43
C ALA A 203 15.86 -16.89 2.45
N LEU A 204 14.55 -16.65 2.33
CA LEU A 204 13.77 -15.97 3.37
C LEU A 204 13.64 -16.80 4.66
N LYS A 205 13.86 -18.12 4.58
CA LYS A 205 13.87 -19.03 5.74
C LYS A 205 15.23 -19.09 6.43
N ASP A 206 16.25 -18.40 5.90
CA ASP A 206 17.59 -18.44 6.46
C ASP A 206 17.58 -17.92 7.92
N PRO A 207 18.29 -18.57 8.86
CA PRO A 207 18.38 -18.11 10.23
C PRO A 207 18.98 -16.70 10.36
N THR A 208 19.86 -16.31 9.44
CA THR A 208 20.60 -15.06 9.45
C THR A 208 19.81 -13.91 8.81
N LEU A 209 19.73 -12.78 9.52
CA LEU A 209 19.00 -11.59 9.05
C LEU A 209 19.56 -10.98 7.76
N VAL A 210 20.90 -10.92 7.63
CA VAL A 210 21.55 -10.33 6.45
C VAL A 210 21.22 -11.10 5.18
N VAL A 211 21.20 -12.44 5.23
CA VAL A 211 20.78 -13.30 4.10
C VAL A 211 19.33 -13.03 3.72
N ARG A 212 18.42 -12.93 4.71
CA ARG A 212 17.01 -12.59 4.45
C ARG A 212 16.84 -11.22 3.80
N LYS A 213 17.60 -10.22 4.25
CA LYS A 213 17.60 -8.88 3.64
C LYS A 213 18.14 -8.88 2.20
N ALA A 214 19.21 -9.63 1.94
CA ALA A 214 19.73 -9.81 0.59
C ALA A 214 18.72 -10.53 -0.32
N ALA A 215 17.99 -11.51 0.21
CA ALA A 215 16.94 -12.21 -0.51
C ALA A 215 15.76 -11.28 -0.84
N ALA A 216 15.31 -10.46 0.13
CA ALA A 216 14.29 -9.45 -0.08
C ALA A 216 14.67 -8.46 -1.20
N ALA A 217 15.92 -7.96 -1.19
CA ALA A 217 16.44 -7.06 -2.22
C ALA A 217 16.55 -7.73 -3.60
N THR A 218 16.75 -9.05 -3.64
CA THR A 218 16.76 -9.82 -4.89
C THR A 218 15.33 -9.98 -5.44
N LEU A 219 14.37 -10.25 -4.55
CA LEU A 219 12.95 -10.39 -4.91
C LEU A 219 12.35 -9.08 -5.44
N SER A 220 12.80 -7.91 -4.96
CA SER A 220 12.36 -6.62 -5.50
C SER A 220 12.88 -6.31 -6.90
N ALA A 221 13.94 -6.97 -7.37
CA ALA A 221 14.46 -6.82 -8.73
C ALA A 221 13.76 -7.75 -9.75
N LEU A 222 12.98 -8.72 -9.27
CA LEU A 222 12.23 -9.66 -10.10
C LEU A 222 10.86 -9.08 -10.49
N ARG A 223 10.23 -9.70 -11.49
CA ARG A 223 8.87 -9.34 -11.94
C ARG A 223 7.86 -9.53 -10.80
N ILE A 224 7.14 -8.47 -10.46
CA ILE A 224 6.18 -8.48 -9.35
C ILE A 224 5.10 -9.56 -9.52
N GLY A 225 4.65 -9.84 -10.76
CA GLY A 225 3.66 -10.87 -11.05
C GLY A 225 4.10 -12.29 -10.67
N ASP A 226 5.40 -12.59 -10.79
CA ASP A 226 5.94 -13.92 -10.46
C ASP A 226 6.20 -14.09 -8.96
N VAL A 227 6.54 -12.98 -8.30
CA VAL A 227 7.03 -12.94 -6.93
C VAL A 227 5.91 -12.73 -5.91
N LEU A 228 5.04 -11.75 -6.15
CA LEU A 228 4.05 -11.31 -5.18
C LEU A 228 3.08 -12.42 -4.76
N PRO A 229 2.49 -13.24 -5.67
CA PRO A 229 1.63 -14.34 -5.26
C PRO A 229 2.34 -15.37 -4.36
N ARG A 230 3.64 -15.59 -4.57
CA ARG A 230 4.44 -16.54 -3.78
C ARG A 230 4.79 -15.97 -2.41
N LEU A 231 5.12 -14.68 -2.34
CA LEU A 231 5.36 -13.96 -1.09
C LEU A 231 4.10 -13.90 -0.22
N LEU A 232 2.94 -13.63 -0.80
CA LEU A 232 1.67 -13.64 -0.08
C LEU A 232 1.37 -15.04 0.50
N ARG A 233 1.68 -16.12 -0.24
CA ARG A 233 1.55 -17.49 0.29
C ARG A 233 2.53 -17.78 1.44
N ALA A 234 3.75 -17.24 1.39
CA ALA A 234 4.72 -17.38 2.48
C ALA A 234 4.26 -16.72 3.79
N LEU A 235 3.29 -15.80 3.76
CA LEU A 235 2.67 -15.25 4.96
C LEU A 235 1.90 -16.29 5.78
N SER A 236 1.52 -17.41 5.18
CA SER A 236 0.90 -18.55 5.89
C SER A 236 1.93 -19.51 6.51
N SER A 237 3.23 -19.21 6.45
CA SER A 237 4.25 -20.07 7.07
C SER A 237 4.11 -20.14 8.59
N LYS A 238 4.40 -21.32 9.17
CA LYS A 238 4.46 -21.49 10.63
C LYS A 238 5.66 -20.77 11.24
N ASP A 239 6.71 -20.52 10.46
CA ASP A 239 7.88 -19.78 10.92
C ASP A 239 7.59 -18.27 10.97
N ALA A 240 7.61 -17.68 12.17
CA ALA A 240 7.40 -16.26 12.37
C ALA A 240 8.44 -15.38 11.65
N ARG A 241 9.69 -15.87 11.51
CA ARG A 241 10.77 -15.14 10.83
C ARG A 241 10.54 -15.09 9.33
N GLU A 242 10.16 -16.22 8.74
CA GLU A 242 9.79 -16.31 7.33
C GLU A 242 8.59 -15.40 7.04
N ARG A 243 7.54 -15.45 7.87
CA ARG A 243 6.36 -14.59 7.71
C ARG A 243 6.71 -13.10 7.76
N ALA A 244 7.55 -12.68 8.71
CA ALA A 244 7.97 -11.30 8.83
C ALA A 244 8.80 -10.86 7.61
N ALA A 245 9.76 -11.68 7.19
CA ALA A 245 10.59 -11.42 6.02
C ALA A 245 9.78 -11.40 4.72
N ALA A 246 8.81 -12.29 4.56
CA ALA A 246 7.90 -12.32 3.42
C ALA A 246 7.02 -11.07 3.35
N ARG A 247 6.50 -10.59 4.49
CA ARG A 247 5.72 -9.34 4.55
C ARG A 247 6.56 -8.14 4.14
N GLU A 248 7.77 -8.01 4.70
CA GLU A 248 8.69 -6.92 4.38
C GLU A 248 9.12 -6.98 2.91
N SER A 249 9.42 -8.17 2.40
CA SER A 249 9.78 -8.38 0.99
C SER A 249 8.63 -8.05 0.04
N ALA A 250 7.38 -8.37 0.40
CA ALA A 250 6.22 -8.08 -0.43
C ALA A 250 5.99 -6.56 -0.53
N ALA A 251 6.06 -5.86 0.60
CA ALA A 251 5.99 -4.41 0.61
C ALA A 251 7.16 -3.78 -0.17
N GLY A 252 8.38 -4.29 0.01
CA GLY A 252 9.56 -3.85 -0.73
C GLY A 252 9.46 -4.05 -2.24
N ALA A 253 8.94 -5.20 -2.69
CA ALA A 253 8.69 -5.48 -4.11
C ALA A 253 7.62 -4.54 -4.69
N MET A 254 6.55 -4.27 -3.94
CA MET A 254 5.54 -3.29 -4.35
C MET A 254 6.13 -1.87 -4.48
N ARG A 255 6.99 -1.45 -3.54
CA ARG A 255 7.69 -0.15 -3.59
C ARG A 255 8.58 -0.01 -4.82
N ALA A 256 9.46 -0.98 -5.06
CA ALA A 256 10.33 -0.98 -6.24
C ALA A 256 9.53 -0.97 -7.55
N TYR A 257 8.39 -1.66 -7.59
CA TYR A 257 7.50 -1.62 -8.74
C TYR A 257 6.77 -0.28 -8.89
N THR A 258 6.40 0.37 -7.79
CA THR A 258 5.85 1.74 -7.80
C THR A 258 6.84 2.73 -8.43
N GLU A 259 8.12 2.65 -8.09
CA GLU A 259 9.16 3.52 -8.65
C GLU A 259 9.36 3.33 -10.18
N THR A 260 9.17 2.11 -10.68
CA THR A 260 9.46 1.76 -12.08
C THR A 260 8.23 1.78 -13.00
N ARG A 261 7.03 1.51 -12.49
CA ARG A 261 5.79 1.33 -13.26
C ARG A 261 4.59 2.12 -12.74
N GLY A 262 4.72 2.83 -11.62
CA GLY A 262 3.64 3.62 -11.01
C GLY A 262 2.86 2.88 -9.91
N ALA A 263 2.18 3.66 -9.06
CA ALA A 263 1.49 3.12 -7.89
C ALA A 263 0.23 2.33 -8.28
N ARG A 264 -0.48 2.76 -9.32
CA ARG A 264 -1.63 2.02 -9.87
C ARG A 264 -1.26 0.62 -10.34
N ALA A 265 -0.14 0.50 -11.07
CA ALA A 265 0.31 -0.79 -11.60
C ALA A 265 0.70 -1.75 -10.46
N ALA A 266 1.29 -1.24 -9.37
CA ALA A 266 1.59 -2.03 -8.18
C ALA A 266 0.32 -2.52 -7.47
N LEU A 267 -0.69 -1.65 -7.34
CA LEU A 267 -2.01 -2.01 -6.82
C LEU A 267 -2.68 -3.09 -7.68
N ASP A 268 -2.68 -2.95 -9.00
CA ASP A 268 -3.30 -3.92 -9.91
C ASP A 268 -2.61 -5.28 -9.83
N ALA A 269 -1.28 -5.31 -9.73
CA ALA A 269 -0.52 -6.54 -9.50
C ALA A 269 -0.89 -7.20 -8.16
N PHE A 270 -1.11 -6.41 -7.11
CA PHE A 270 -1.58 -6.91 -5.82
C PHE A 270 -2.99 -7.47 -5.92
N ILE A 271 -3.94 -6.71 -6.48
CA ILE A 271 -5.33 -7.15 -6.64
C ILE A 271 -5.39 -8.45 -7.45
N ALA A 272 -4.61 -8.57 -8.52
CA ALA A 272 -4.48 -9.81 -9.27
C ALA A 272 -4.02 -10.96 -8.34
N ALA A 273 -2.95 -10.75 -7.56
CA ALA A 273 -2.38 -11.78 -6.69
C ALA A 273 -3.30 -12.27 -5.56
N VAL A 274 -4.24 -11.45 -5.07
CA VAL A 274 -5.22 -11.85 -4.04
C VAL A 274 -6.55 -12.36 -4.62
N ARG A 275 -6.83 -12.21 -5.92
CA ARG A 275 -8.08 -12.71 -6.50
C ARG A 275 -8.14 -14.24 -6.47
N PRO A 276 -9.25 -14.83 -5.98
CA PRO A 276 -9.41 -16.29 -5.98
C PRO A 276 -9.34 -16.83 -7.41
N GLY A 277 -8.46 -17.81 -7.64
CA GLY A 277 -8.18 -18.38 -8.96
C GLY A 277 -6.96 -17.80 -9.70
N SER A 278 -6.29 -16.76 -9.17
CA SER A 278 -5.10 -16.17 -9.80
C SER A 278 -3.80 -16.97 -9.64
N THR A 279 -3.83 -18.16 -9.02
CA THR A 279 -2.65 -19.02 -8.97
C THR A 279 -2.59 -19.89 -10.20
N ASP A 280 -1.73 -19.53 -11.16
CA ASP A 280 -1.37 -20.37 -12.30
C ASP A 280 -1.16 -21.83 -11.84
N GLY A 281 -2.03 -22.69 -12.34
CA GLY A 281 -2.23 -24.07 -11.92
C GLY A 281 -1.17 -25.07 -12.39
N GLU A 282 0.03 -24.65 -12.79
CA GLU A 282 0.95 -25.58 -13.48
C GLU A 282 2.26 -25.91 -12.75
N CYS A 283 2.60 -25.29 -11.61
CA CYS A 283 3.86 -25.59 -10.91
C CYS A 283 3.74 -26.10 -9.46
N LEU A 284 2.54 -26.34 -8.91
CA LEU A 284 2.36 -26.45 -7.45
C LEU A 284 1.70 -27.73 -6.93
N ASN A 285 1.91 -28.87 -7.58
CA ASN A 285 1.46 -30.18 -7.08
C ASN A 285 2.31 -30.77 -5.92
N ARG A 286 2.92 -29.96 -5.04
CA ARG A 286 3.75 -30.49 -3.94
C ARG A 286 3.57 -29.88 -2.55
N TYR A 287 2.72 -28.88 -2.36
CA TYR A 287 2.34 -28.46 -1.00
C TYR A 287 0.86 -28.68 -0.79
N GLU A 288 0.56 -29.24 0.37
CA GLU A 288 -0.66 -29.97 0.72
C GLU A 288 -1.93 -29.30 0.23
N LYS A 289 -2.82 -30.16 -0.26
CA LYS A 289 -4.25 -29.89 -0.40
C LYS A 289 -4.77 -29.62 1.01
N VAL A 290 -4.74 -28.36 1.44
CA VAL A 290 -5.43 -27.93 2.65
C VAL A 290 -6.86 -27.68 2.23
N ASP A 291 -7.74 -28.62 2.57
CA ASP A 291 -9.15 -28.33 2.73
C ASP A 291 -9.26 -27.19 3.76
N ASP A 292 -10.00 -26.11 3.50
CA ASP A 292 -10.76 -25.29 4.48
C ASP A 292 -10.94 -23.83 4.02
N ALA A 293 -12.19 -23.37 3.96
CA ALA A 293 -12.56 -21.98 3.67
C ALA A 293 -11.99 -20.99 4.71
N ASP A 294 -11.68 -21.45 5.92
CA ASP A 294 -11.07 -20.66 7.00
C ASP A 294 -9.64 -20.18 6.67
N ASP A 295 -8.89 -20.95 5.87
CA ASP A 295 -7.54 -20.57 5.46
C ASP A 295 -7.53 -19.46 4.40
N ALA A 296 -8.59 -19.34 3.60
CA ALA A 296 -8.72 -18.26 2.61
C ALA A 296 -8.96 -16.90 3.28
N GLU A 297 -9.75 -16.88 4.36
CA GLU A 297 -9.95 -15.67 5.17
C GLU A 297 -8.67 -15.26 5.90
N GLY A 298 -8.01 -16.21 6.55
CA GLY A 298 -6.70 -15.98 7.17
C GLY A 298 -5.67 -15.48 6.15
N PHE A 299 -5.69 -16.00 4.92
CA PHE A 299 -4.79 -15.58 3.84
C PHE A 299 -5.04 -14.12 3.44
N THR A 300 -6.28 -13.74 3.16
CA THR A 300 -6.60 -12.36 2.74
C THR A 300 -6.27 -11.33 3.81
N SER A 301 -6.57 -11.60 5.09
CA SER A 301 -6.19 -10.73 6.21
C SER A 301 -4.66 -10.59 6.34
N ARG A 302 -3.92 -11.69 6.17
CA ARG A 302 -2.45 -11.64 6.15
C ARG A 302 -1.93 -10.87 4.94
N ALA A 303 -2.52 -11.06 3.77
CA ALA A 303 -2.12 -10.36 2.55
C ALA A 303 -2.35 -8.85 2.66
N THR A 304 -3.50 -8.41 3.15
CA THR A 304 -3.79 -6.97 3.33
C THR A 304 -2.86 -6.31 4.35
N SER A 305 -2.27 -7.05 5.30
CA SER A 305 -1.25 -6.50 6.20
C SER A 305 0.01 -5.99 5.48
N VAL A 306 0.28 -6.44 4.26
CA VAL A 306 1.39 -5.93 3.42
C VAL A 306 1.11 -4.51 2.95
N LEU A 307 -0.16 -4.19 2.67
CA LEU A 307 -0.56 -2.92 2.08
C LEU A 307 -0.26 -1.74 2.99
N ARG A 308 -0.40 -1.91 4.31
CA ARG A 308 -0.08 -0.85 5.29
C ARG A 308 1.38 -0.38 5.16
N GLY A 309 2.33 -1.32 5.08
CA GLY A 309 3.74 -0.98 4.92
C GLY A 309 4.05 -0.34 3.56
N TRP A 310 3.35 -0.74 2.50
CA TRP A 310 3.50 -0.12 1.19
C TRP A 310 2.84 1.28 1.11
N SER A 311 1.68 1.48 1.72
CA SER A 311 0.96 2.76 1.67
C SER A 311 1.71 3.88 2.37
N GLU A 312 2.46 3.58 3.43
CA GLU A 312 3.30 4.54 4.14
C GLU A 312 4.39 5.17 3.26
N SER A 313 4.79 4.50 2.17
CA SER A 313 5.78 5.04 1.22
C SER A 313 5.18 5.83 0.05
N LEU A 314 3.86 5.94 -0.05
CA LEU A 314 3.21 6.64 -1.16
C LEU A 314 3.26 8.15 -0.98
N THR A 315 3.63 8.85 -2.06
CA THR A 315 3.41 10.30 -2.16
C THR A 315 1.92 10.61 -2.24
N GLU A 316 1.55 11.88 -2.07
CA GLU A 316 0.15 12.30 -2.16
C GLU A 316 -0.45 12.05 -3.57
N ASP A 317 0.30 12.35 -4.63
CA ASP A 317 -0.12 12.06 -6.02
C ASP A 317 -0.35 10.55 -6.24
N GLN A 318 0.54 9.73 -5.70
CA GLN A 318 0.42 8.27 -5.78
C GLN A 318 -0.76 7.76 -4.95
N ALA A 319 -1.04 8.36 -3.79
CA ALA A 319 -2.21 8.02 -2.99
C ALA A 319 -3.53 8.35 -3.73
N ARG A 320 -3.59 9.49 -4.43
CA ARG A 320 -4.72 9.84 -5.35
C ARG A 320 -4.88 8.80 -6.46
N GLU A 321 -3.79 8.45 -7.15
CA GLU A 321 -3.79 7.43 -8.20
C GLU A 321 -4.29 6.07 -7.70
N VAL A 322 -3.88 5.67 -6.50
CA VAL A 322 -4.30 4.42 -5.84
C VAL A 322 -5.76 4.49 -5.42
N ALA A 323 -6.24 5.62 -4.86
CA ALA A 323 -7.66 5.81 -4.50
C ALA A 323 -8.57 5.66 -5.71
N ALA A 324 -8.29 6.37 -6.80
CA ALA A 324 -9.00 6.24 -8.07
C ALA A 324 -8.96 4.78 -8.59
N GLY A 325 -7.82 4.12 -8.39
CA GLY A 325 -7.64 2.75 -8.82
C GLY A 325 -8.48 1.73 -8.07
N ILE A 326 -8.53 1.83 -6.73
CA ILE A 326 -9.37 0.99 -5.87
C ILE A 326 -10.85 1.22 -6.19
N ALA A 327 -11.25 2.48 -6.37
CA ALA A 327 -12.62 2.81 -6.73
C ALA A 327 -13.01 2.17 -8.06
N ALA A 328 -12.20 2.34 -9.10
CA ALA A 328 -12.43 1.73 -10.41
C ALA A 328 -12.46 0.20 -10.36
N ALA A 329 -11.61 -0.45 -9.54
CA ALA A 329 -11.60 -1.90 -9.39
C ALA A 329 -12.85 -2.40 -8.66
N THR A 330 -13.25 -1.74 -7.58
CA THR A 330 -14.43 -2.10 -6.77
C THR A 330 -15.73 -1.98 -7.56
N LEU A 331 -15.85 -0.90 -8.36
CA LEU A 331 -17.03 -0.63 -9.17
C LEU A 331 -17.11 -1.50 -10.44
N ARG A 332 -15.98 -1.94 -10.98
CA ARG A 332 -15.94 -2.84 -12.15
C ARG A 332 -16.30 -4.28 -11.80
N ASP A 333 -15.83 -4.74 -10.63
CA ASP A 333 -15.95 -6.12 -10.18
C ASP A 333 -16.72 -6.21 -8.84
N PRO A 334 -18.00 -5.81 -8.82
CA PRO A 334 -18.82 -5.85 -7.61
C PRO A 334 -18.93 -7.28 -7.08
N GLY A 335 -18.75 -7.47 -5.77
CA GLY A 335 -18.81 -8.79 -5.12
C GLY A 335 -17.45 -9.46 -4.87
N VAL A 336 -16.34 -8.92 -5.40
CA VAL A 336 -15.00 -9.41 -5.04
C VAL A 336 -14.59 -8.85 -3.68
N THR A 337 -14.88 -9.60 -2.61
CA THR A 337 -14.61 -9.22 -1.21
C THR A 337 -13.16 -8.83 -0.95
N ALA A 338 -12.21 -9.44 -1.67
CA ALA A 338 -10.79 -9.11 -1.59
C ALA A 338 -10.52 -7.62 -1.92
N ILE A 339 -11.22 -7.04 -2.90
CA ILE A 339 -11.00 -5.64 -3.30
C ILE A 339 -11.52 -4.68 -2.22
N VAL A 340 -12.66 -4.99 -1.59
CA VAL A 340 -13.18 -4.19 -0.45
C VAL A 340 -12.24 -4.28 0.76
N ARG A 341 -11.65 -5.45 1.02
CA ARG A 341 -10.63 -5.61 2.07
C ARG A 341 -9.34 -4.83 1.74
N VAL A 342 -8.96 -4.74 0.46
CA VAL A 342 -7.86 -3.88 0.00
C VAL A 342 -8.19 -2.41 0.24
N ALA A 343 -9.41 -1.97 -0.09
CA ALA A 343 -9.87 -0.60 0.16
C ALA A 343 -9.80 -0.24 1.65
N SER A 344 -10.34 -1.12 2.51
CA SER A 344 -10.30 -0.94 3.97
C SER A 344 -8.87 -0.89 4.53
N ALA A 345 -7.96 -1.75 4.04
CA ALA A 345 -6.58 -1.76 4.50
C ALA A 345 -5.79 -0.51 4.08
N LEU A 346 -6.18 0.13 2.98
CA LEU A 346 -5.54 1.34 2.47
C LEU A 346 -6.21 2.64 2.94
N ALA A 347 -7.42 2.55 3.52
CA ALA A 347 -8.21 3.69 3.98
C ALA A 347 -7.43 4.69 4.86
N PRO A 348 -6.53 4.27 5.79
CA PRO A 348 -5.73 5.22 6.56
C PRO A 348 -4.83 6.16 5.73
N ARG A 349 -4.54 5.81 4.46
CA ARG A 349 -3.70 6.63 3.58
C ARG A 349 -4.45 7.21 2.40
N VAL A 350 -5.35 6.43 1.79
CA VAL A 350 -6.08 6.83 0.57
C VAL A 350 -7.47 7.39 0.90
N GLY A 351 -7.94 7.18 2.13
CA GLY A 351 -9.19 7.72 2.64
C GLY A 351 -9.04 9.09 3.30
N GLU A 352 -7.82 9.61 3.46
CA GLU A 352 -7.60 10.97 3.93
C GLU A 352 -7.60 11.98 2.74
N PRO A 353 -8.00 13.23 2.96
CA PRO A 353 -7.86 14.28 1.96
C PRO A 353 -6.39 14.50 1.54
N PRO A 354 -6.12 14.79 0.25
CA PRO A 354 -7.08 14.94 -0.85
C PRO A 354 -7.37 13.64 -1.61
N ALA A 355 -6.79 12.50 -1.23
CA ALA A 355 -6.92 11.23 -1.96
C ALA A 355 -8.37 10.69 -1.96
N CYS A 356 -9.10 10.88 -0.87
CA CYS A 356 -10.49 10.45 -0.75
C CYS A 356 -11.44 11.06 -1.80
N ARG A 357 -11.11 12.24 -2.34
CA ARG A 357 -11.92 12.93 -3.36
C ARG A 357 -12.09 12.11 -4.63
N GLU A 358 -11.08 11.32 -4.99
CA GLU A 358 -11.13 10.40 -6.13
C GLU A 358 -12.18 9.31 -5.92
N THR A 359 -12.36 8.86 -4.67
CA THR A 359 -13.37 7.88 -4.30
C THR A 359 -14.77 8.46 -4.44
N PHE A 360 -15.02 9.66 -3.88
CA PHE A 360 -16.31 10.35 -4.03
C PHE A 360 -16.64 10.65 -5.49
N THR A 361 -15.67 11.12 -6.26
CA THR A 361 -15.82 11.40 -7.70
C THR A 361 -16.21 10.15 -8.48
N ALA A 362 -15.52 9.02 -8.25
CA ALA A 362 -15.83 7.76 -8.89
C ALA A 362 -17.24 7.24 -8.53
N VAL A 363 -17.65 7.39 -7.26
CA VAL A 363 -18.99 7.00 -6.80
C VAL A 363 -20.07 7.89 -7.44
N ARG A 364 -19.87 9.21 -7.49
CA ARG A 364 -20.79 10.14 -8.17
C ARG A 364 -20.93 9.81 -9.65
N ALA A 365 -19.82 9.50 -10.33
CA ALA A 365 -19.84 9.06 -11.72
C ALA A 365 -20.60 7.74 -11.89
N ALA A 366 -20.40 6.76 -11.00
CA ALA A 366 -21.10 5.48 -11.03
C ALA A 366 -22.61 5.64 -10.82
N TRP A 367 -23.04 6.45 -9.86
CA TRP A 367 -24.47 6.73 -9.66
C TRP A 367 -25.10 7.51 -10.82
N SER A 368 -24.34 8.41 -11.44
CA SER A 368 -24.81 9.14 -12.62
C SER A 368 -24.96 8.21 -13.83
N ALA A 369 -24.00 7.29 -14.03
CA ALA A 369 -24.04 6.30 -15.11
C ALA A 369 -25.13 5.24 -14.89
N SER A 370 -25.37 4.84 -13.64
CA SER A 370 -26.43 3.90 -13.24
C SER A 370 -27.82 4.53 -13.25
N ARG A 371 -27.93 5.82 -13.55
CA ARG A 371 -29.20 6.53 -13.74
C ARG A 371 -29.60 6.54 -15.22
N PRO A 372 -30.32 5.49 -15.66
CA PRO A 372 -31.43 5.70 -16.57
C PRO A 372 -32.70 5.05 -16.00
N ALA A 373 -33.78 5.84 -15.89
CA ALA A 373 -35.12 5.40 -15.52
C ALA A 373 -35.29 4.85 -14.09
N SER A 374 -35.45 5.76 -13.14
CA SER A 374 -36.56 5.57 -12.21
C SER A 374 -37.80 5.17 -13.03
N LEU A 375 -38.53 4.13 -12.59
CA LEU A 375 -39.88 3.72 -13.05
C LEU A 375 -40.02 2.58 -14.09
N SER A 376 -39.09 1.60 -14.21
CA SER A 376 -39.49 0.35 -14.89
C SER A 376 -38.80 -0.93 -14.40
N LEU A 377 -38.84 -1.19 -13.09
CA LEU A 377 -38.79 -2.57 -12.60
C LEU A 377 -40.23 -3.03 -12.39
N LYS A 378 -40.87 -3.49 -13.47
CA LYS A 378 -41.91 -4.51 -13.29
C LYS A 378 -41.20 -5.69 -12.67
N SER A 379 -41.58 -6.00 -11.43
CA SER A 379 -41.26 -7.21 -10.69
C SER A 379 -41.24 -8.43 -11.63
N SER A 380 -40.06 -8.80 -12.13
CA SER A 380 -39.84 -10.15 -12.60
C SER A 380 -39.50 -10.94 -11.35
N GLU A 381 -40.48 -11.68 -10.84
CA GLU A 381 -40.34 -12.65 -9.75
C GLU A 381 -39.42 -13.83 -10.17
N THR A 382 -38.20 -13.51 -10.54
CA THR A 382 -37.17 -14.47 -10.96
C THR A 382 -35.88 -14.05 -10.30
N SER A 383 -35.67 -14.58 -9.09
CA SER A 383 -34.45 -14.54 -8.27
C SER A 383 -33.75 -13.18 -8.15
N ALA A 384 -33.76 -12.60 -6.95
CA ALA A 384 -32.79 -11.58 -6.55
C ALA A 384 -31.37 -12.10 -6.87
N ASN A 385 -30.81 -11.68 -8.00
CA ASN A 385 -29.49 -12.08 -8.41
C ASN A 385 -28.53 -11.42 -7.43
N ALA A 386 -27.71 -12.22 -6.72
CA ALA A 386 -26.72 -11.69 -5.78
C ALA A 386 -25.85 -10.60 -6.42
N ASP A 387 -25.60 -10.71 -7.72
CA ASP A 387 -24.86 -9.75 -8.53
C ASP A 387 -25.50 -8.35 -8.52
N ASP A 388 -26.83 -8.24 -8.60
CA ASP A 388 -27.55 -6.95 -8.54
C ASP A 388 -27.39 -6.29 -7.17
N VAL A 389 -27.49 -7.07 -6.08
CA VAL A 389 -27.26 -6.57 -4.72
C VAL A 389 -25.82 -6.06 -4.56
N PHE A 390 -24.83 -6.79 -5.08
CA PHE A 390 -23.43 -6.37 -5.03
C PHE A 390 -23.13 -5.16 -5.90
N GLU A 391 -23.77 -5.02 -7.06
CA GLU A 391 -23.69 -3.82 -7.90
C GLU A 391 -24.20 -2.59 -7.14
N ARG A 392 -25.35 -2.72 -6.45
CA ARG A 392 -25.91 -1.65 -5.62
C ARG A 392 -25.08 -1.35 -4.36
N LEU A 393 -24.50 -2.38 -3.74
CA LEU A 393 -23.68 -2.24 -2.53
C LEU A 393 -22.26 -1.73 -2.80
N ALA A 394 -21.67 -1.98 -3.96
CA ALA A 394 -20.25 -1.68 -4.20
C ALA A 394 -19.88 -0.19 -3.96
N PRO A 395 -20.64 0.82 -4.45
CA PRO A 395 -20.38 2.22 -4.12
C PRO A 395 -20.51 2.51 -2.62
N LEU A 396 -21.48 1.89 -1.95
CA LEU A 396 -21.72 2.08 -0.51
C LEU A 396 -20.59 1.46 0.33
N LEU A 397 -20.16 0.25 0.00
CA LEU A 397 -19.06 -0.43 0.69
C LEU A 397 -17.75 0.34 0.52
N LEU A 398 -17.52 0.95 -0.64
CA LEU A 398 -16.37 1.80 -0.87
C LEU A 398 -16.41 3.05 0.03
N LEU A 399 -17.54 3.79 0.05
CA LEU A 399 -17.74 4.94 0.93
C LEU A 399 -17.63 4.58 2.42
N ARG A 400 -18.07 3.37 2.81
CA ARG A 400 -17.99 2.87 4.19
C ARG A 400 -16.55 2.75 4.71
N THR A 401 -15.58 2.55 3.82
CA THR A 401 -14.16 2.48 4.20
C THR A 401 -13.55 3.83 4.56
N LEU A 402 -14.20 4.94 4.18
CA LEU A 402 -13.64 6.27 4.39
C LEU A 402 -13.79 6.75 5.84
N PRO A 403 -12.75 7.42 6.39
CA PRO A 403 -12.79 8.05 7.70
C PRO A 403 -13.72 9.28 7.69
N LEU A 404 -14.09 9.80 8.87
CA LEU A 404 -15.08 10.87 9.00
C LEU A 404 -14.61 12.18 8.34
N GLU A 405 -13.32 12.47 8.41
CA GLU A 405 -12.67 13.65 7.85
C GLU A 405 -12.84 13.74 6.33
N ALA A 406 -12.97 12.59 5.64
CA ALA A 406 -13.24 12.53 4.21
C ALA A 406 -14.63 13.09 3.85
N TRP A 407 -15.61 12.87 4.73
CA TRP A 407 -16.99 13.37 4.54
C TRP A 407 -17.09 14.87 4.78
N ASP A 408 -16.29 15.39 5.70
CA ASP A 408 -16.18 16.84 5.93
C ASP A 408 -15.48 17.52 4.74
N ASP A 409 -14.44 16.90 4.17
CA ASP A 409 -13.76 17.39 2.97
C ASP A 409 -14.66 17.36 1.73
N ASP A 410 -15.42 16.29 1.48
CA ASP A 410 -16.40 16.27 0.36
C ASP A 410 -17.41 17.42 0.52
N HIS A 411 -17.95 17.64 1.73
CA HIS A 411 -18.84 18.78 1.98
C HIS A 411 -18.22 20.13 1.62
N LEU A 412 -16.94 20.37 1.91
CA LEU A 412 -16.28 21.64 1.63
C LEU A 412 -15.98 21.87 0.14
N PHE A 413 -15.75 20.80 -0.62
CA PHE A 413 -15.28 20.90 -2.01
C PHE A 413 -16.33 20.52 -3.06
N SER A 414 -17.42 19.86 -2.67
CA SER A 414 -18.44 19.35 -3.59
C SER A 414 -19.82 19.99 -3.42
N VAL A 415 -19.92 21.16 -2.76
CA VAL A 415 -21.20 21.86 -2.49
C VAL A 415 -22.04 22.05 -3.75
N ASP A 416 -21.39 22.28 -4.90
CA ASP A 416 -22.05 22.53 -6.19
C ASP A 416 -22.05 21.31 -7.13
N GLU A 417 -21.48 20.17 -6.72
CA GLU A 417 -21.36 19.00 -7.58
C GLU A 417 -22.62 18.14 -7.53
N SER A 418 -23.22 17.90 -8.70
CA SER A 418 -24.42 17.07 -8.85
C SER A 418 -24.07 15.68 -9.39
N PRO A 419 -24.57 14.58 -8.78
CA PRO A 419 -25.45 14.56 -7.60
C PRO A 419 -24.68 14.70 -6.28
N SER A 420 -25.28 15.39 -5.29
CA SER A 420 -24.79 15.41 -3.90
C SER A 420 -24.83 14.00 -3.33
N VAL A 421 -23.70 13.55 -2.75
CA VAL A 421 -23.56 12.20 -2.20
C VAL A 421 -24.53 11.96 -1.04
N PRO A 422 -24.64 12.86 -0.03
CA PRO A 422 -25.64 12.76 1.02
C PRO A 422 -27.08 12.64 0.48
N ASP A 423 -27.46 13.45 -0.50
CA ASP A 423 -28.83 13.43 -1.02
C ASP A 423 -29.16 12.09 -1.70
N VAL A 424 -28.21 11.53 -2.47
CA VAL A 424 -28.37 10.20 -3.08
C VAL A 424 -28.48 9.11 -2.02
N LEU A 425 -27.66 9.15 -0.96
CA LEU A 425 -27.73 8.19 0.14
C LEU A 425 -29.08 8.23 0.85
N LEU A 426 -29.62 9.43 1.09
CA LEU A 426 -30.93 9.61 1.69
C LEU A 426 -32.04 9.07 0.79
N ASP A 427 -31.99 9.36 -0.52
CA ASP A 427 -32.97 8.83 -1.47
C ASP A 427 -32.94 7.29 -1.54
N ILE A 428 -31.75 6.67 -1.56
CA ILE A 428 -31.60 5.20 -1.50
C ILE A 428 -32.18 4.64 -0.21
N ALA A 429 -31.88 5.24 0.94
CA ALA A 429 -32.42 4.82 2.24
C ALA A 429 -33.95 4.85 2.29
N LEU A 430 -34.57 5.79 1.56
CA LEU A 430 -36.02 6.04 1.54
C LEU A 430 -36.77 5.35 0.37
N ALA A 431 -36.08 4.62 -0.50
CA ALA A 431 -36.61 3.99 -1.71
C ALA A 431 -37.73 2.94 -1.46
N GLY A 432 -37.90 2.47 -0.23
CA GLY A 432 -39.00 1.57 0.13
C GLY A 432 -38.83 0.17 -0.46
N ALA A 433 -39.87 -0.36 -1.12
CA ALA A 433 -39.87 -1.72 -1.69
C ALA A 433 -39.08 -1.85 -3.00
N ASP A 434 -38.65 -0.72 -3.59
CA ASP A 434 -37.92 -0.70 -4.86
C ASP A 434 -36.40 -0.90 -4.68
N GLU A 435 -35.93 -1.16 -3.46
CA GLU A 435 -34.52 -1.32 -3.12
C GLU A 435 -34.31 -2.41 -2.06
N HIS A 436 -33.16 -3.09 -2.14
CA HIS A 436 -32.78 -4.15 -1.21
C HIS A 436 -32.60 -3.61 0.22
N ASP A 437 -33.06 -4.34 1.22
CA ASP A 437 -33.01 -3.90 2.62
C ASP A 437 -31.58 -3.63 3.11
N GLU A 438 -30.61 -4.45 2.68
CA GLU A 438 -29.19 -4.27 2.98
C GLU A 438 -28.65 -2.95 2.39
N VAL A 439 -29.01 -2.65 1.13
CA VAL A 439 -28.59 -1.43 0.44
C VAL A 439 -29.16 -0.21 1.15
N ARG A 440 -30.46 -0.21 1.49
CA ARG A 440 -31.08 0.89 2.23
C ARG A 440 -30.46 1.09 3.60
N ARG A 441 -30.14 0.01 4.32
CA ARG A 441 -29.55 0.07 5.66
C ARG A 441 -28.16 0.67 5.62
N VAL A 442 -27.30 0.21 4.70
CA VAL A 442 -25.95 0.77 4.55
C VAL A 442 -26.02 2.22 4.09
N ALA A 443 -26.92 2.56 3.16
CA ALA A 443 -27.10 3.95 2.74
C ALA A 443 -27.52 4.87 3.90
N ALA A 444 -28.44 4.41 4.75
CA ALA A 444 -28.87 5.17 5.93
C ALA A 444 -27.74 5.34 6.97
N GLU A 445 -26.91 4.30 7.17
CA GLU A 445 -25.72 4.36 8.04
C GLU A 445 -24.74 5.42 7.51
N LEU A 446 -24.41 5.37 6.22
CA LEU A 446 -23.45 6.27 5.56
C LEU A 446 -23.96 7.70 5.48
N HIS A 447 -25.26 7.90 5.26
CA HIS A 447 -25.87 9.22 5.38
C HIS A 447 -25.64 9.82 6.78
N GLY A 448 -25.56 8.99 7.83
CA GLY A 448 -25.20 9.46 9.16
C GLY A 448 -23.77 10.03 9.26
N ARG A 449 -22.84 9.62 8.38
CA ARG A 449 -21.47 10.13 8.34
C ARG A 449 -21.34 11.46 7.60
N ALA A 450 -22.30 11.82 6.75
CA ALA A 450 -22.29 13.09 6.03
C ALA A 450 -22.26 14.29 6.99
N HIS A 451 -21.66 15.40 6.57
CA HIS A 451 -21.76 16.65 7.31
C HIS A 451 -23.23 17.10 7.37
N PRO A 452 -23.75 17.57 8.53
CA PRO A 452 -25.16 17.93 8.69
C PRO A 452 -25.68 18.97 7.68
N ASP A 453 -24.79 19.84 7.21
CA ASP A 453 -25.11 20.89 6.24
C ASP A 453 -24.83 20.46 4.76
N ALA A 454 -24.42 19.21 4.51
CA ALA A 454 -24.06 18.75 3.16
C ALA A 454 -25.25 18.30 2.30
N SER A 455 -26.38 17.97 2.92
CA SER A 455 -27.61 17.62 2.20
C SER A 455 -28.38 18.87 1.80
N SER A 456 -28.91 18.92 0.57
CA SER A 456 -29.78 20.01 0.12
C SER A 456 -31.11 20.04 0.88
N GLU A 457 -31.53 18.89 1.42
CA GLU A 457 -32.73 18.75 2.24
C GLU A 457 -32.40 18.15 3.61
N SER A 458 -32.81 18.84 4.67
CA SER A 458 -32.60 18.38 6.05
C SER A 458 -33.28 17.03 6.29
N ARG A 459 -32.55 16.06 6.84
CA ARG A 459 -33.10 14.76 7.26
C ARG A 459 -34.29 14.91 8.22
N GLY A 460 -34.34 15.99 9.00
CA GLY A 460 -35.46 16.31 9.89
C GLY A 460 -36.75 16.62 9.14
N ILE A 461 -36.66 17.25 7.96
CA ILE A 461 -37.80 17.52 7.08
C ILE A 461 -38.37 16.20 6.56
N ARG A 462 -37.51 15.34 5.97
CA ARG A 462 -37.93 14.02 5.45
C ARG A 462 -38.52 13.12 6.53
N LEU A 463 -37.99 13.19 7.76
CA LEU A 463 -38.56 12.47 8.90
C LEU A 463 -39.97 12.99 9.25
N ALA A 464 -40.14 14.31 9.36
CA ALA A 464 -41.43 14.92 9.67
C ALA A 464 -42.48 14.58 8.61
N GLU A 465 -42.12 14.66 7.33
CA GLU A 465 -42.98 14.26 6.21
C GLU A 465 -43.35 12.78 6.26
N ALA A 466 -42.38 11.90 6.50
CA ALA A 466 -42.65 10.46 6.59
C ALA A 466 -43.60 10.10 7.74
N VAL A 467 -43.52 10.82 8.86
CA VAL A 467 -44.45 10.66 9.99
C VAL A 467 -45.84 11.16 9.63
N VAL A 468 -45.96 12.35 9.03
CA VAL A 468 -47.24 12.93 8.60
C VAL A 468 -47.92 12.06 7.55
N ASP A 469 -47.16 11.50 6.61
CA ASP A 469 -47.66 10.64 5.54
C ASP A 469 -47.95 9.19 6.00
N GLY A 470 -47.68 8.85 7.26
CA GLY A 470 -47.82 7.47 7.77
C GLY A 470 -46.86 6.47 7.11
N ARG A 471 -45.76 6.93 6.50
CA ARG A 471 -44.76 6.08 5.83
C ARG A 471 -43.74 5.56 6.86
N LEU A 472 -44.19 4.65 7.71
CA LEU A 472 -43.43 4.13 8.86
C LEU A 472 -42.04 3.58 8.49
N GLY A 473 -41.89 2.92 7.34
CA GLY A 473 -40.59 2.45 6.86
C GLY A 473 -39.58 3.56 6.59
N ARG A 474 -40.03 4.67 5.98
CA ARG A 474 -39.21 5.86 5.73
C ARG A 474 -38.86 6.58 7.02
N ALA A 475 -39.83 6.71 7.93
CA ALA A 475 -39.58 7.29 9.25
C ALA A 475 -38.48 6.52 10.00
N ARG A 476 -38.52 5.18 9.99
CA ARG A 476 -37.47 4.34 10.58
C ARG A 476 -36.11 4.50 9.91
N ALA A 477 -36.05 4.63 8.59
CA ALA A 477 -34.78 4.87 7.89
C ALA A 477 -34.16 6.23 8.27
N CYS A 478 -34.98 7.29 8.37
CA CYS A 478 -34.54 8.60 8.84
C CYS A 478 -34.06 8.56 10.30
N MET A 479 -34.75 7.83 11.18
CA MET A 479 -34.36 7.65 12.59
C MET A 479 -33.07 6.83 12.71
N PHE A 480 -32.93 5.74 11.95
CA PHE A 480 -31.70 4.96 11.92
C PHE A 480 -30.51 5.81 11.47
N SER A 481 -30.67 6.59 10.40
CA SER A 481 -29.64 7.52 9.94
C SER A 481 -29.32 8.61 10.96
N LEU A 482 -30.31 9.08 11.75
CA LEU A 482 -30.08 10.00 12.86
C LEU A 482 -29.28 9.35 13.99
N CYS A 483 -29.64 8.14 14.40
CA CYS A 483 -28.87 7.38 15.39
C CYS A 483 -27.42 7.19 14.92
N SER A 484 -27.21 6.83 13.65
CA SER A 484 -25.86 6.73 13.07
C SER A 484 -25.12 8.07 13.11
N SER A 485 -25.79 9.17 12.78
CA SER A 485 -25.18 10.50 12.81
C SER A 485 -24.78 10.92 14.23
N LEU A 486 -25.66 10.73 15.21
CA LEU A 486 -25.36 10.96 16.63
C LEU A 486 -24.21 10.08 17.13
N ALA A 487 -24.11 8.83 16.65
CA ALA A 487 -23.01 7.94 17.01
C ALA A 487 -21.65 8.39 16.44
N PHE A 488 -21.62 8.91 15.20
CA PHE A 488 -20.36 9.35 14.57
C PHE A 488 -19.95 10.77 14.93
N ARG A 489 -20.93 11.68 15.09
CA ARG A 489 -20.70 13.12 15.23
C ARG A 489 -21.11 13.67 16.60
N GLY A 490 -21.74 12.88 17.46
CA GLY A 490 -22.27 13.37 18.73
C GLY A 490 -23.35 14.44 18.51
N ILE A 491 -23.35 15.48 19.34
CA ILE A 491 -24.36 16.55 19.25
C ILE A 491 -24.24 17.39 17.98
N ASP A 492 -23.04 17.44 17.37
CA ASP A 492 -22.78 18.14 16.11
C ASP A 492 -23.68 17.62 14.97
N ALA A 493 -24.19 16.38 15.08
CA ALA A 493 -25.18 15.82 14.15
C ALA A 493 -26.50 16.61 14.08
N CYS A 494 -26.81 17.39 15.11
CA CYS A 494 -28.03 18.19 15.26
C CYS A 494 -27.67 19.67 15.38
N PRO A 495 -27.31 20.35 14.27
CA PRO A 495 -26.87 21.73 14.30
C PRO A 495 -27.91 22.65 14.93
N SER A 496 -27.52 23.40 15.95
CA SER A 496 -28.39 24.33 16.69
C SER A 496 -28.98 25.45 15.83
N HIS A 497 -28.29 25.83 14.74
CA HIS A 497 -28.78 26.80 13.76
C HIS A 497 -29.90 26.25 12.87
N SER A 498 -30.06 24.94 12.78
CA SER A 498 -31.08 24.31 11.94
C SER A 498 -32.42 24.23 12.66
N SER A 499 -33.42 24.96 12.18
CA SER A 499 -34.78 24.92 12.71
C SER A 499 -35.45 23.55 12.58
N THR A 500 -34.97 22.69 11.66
CA THR A 500 -35.56 21.39 11.36
C THR A 500 -34.69 20.20 11.79
N ALA A 501 -33.38 20.40 12.02
CA ALA A 501 -32.44 19.37 12.45
C ALA A 501 -31.86 19.59 13.86
N SER A 502 -32.31 20.63 14.60
CA SER A 502 -31.86 20.88 15.98
C SER A 502 -32.25 19.76 16.96
N PRO A 503 -31.61 19.69 18.14
CA PRO A 503 -31.99 18.76 19.21
C PRO A 503 -33.46 18.92 19.64
N ALA A 504 -33.96 20.16 19.66
CA ALA A 504 -35.35 20.46 19.98
C ALA A 504 -36.33 19.93 18.92
N ALA A 505 -36.03 20.13 17.63
CA ALA A 505 -36.84 19.64 16.53
C ALA A 505 -36.89 18.11 16.51
N THR A 506 -35.73 17.47 16.67
CA THR A 506 -35.61 16.01 16.77
C THR A 506 -36.46 15.46 17.92
N ARG A 507 -36.36 16.06 19.10
CA ARG A 507 -37.12 15.65 20.29
C ARG A 507 -38.63 15.80 20.08
N ALA A 508 -39.06 16.90 19.46
CA ALA A 508 -40.46 17.14 19.15
C ALA A 508 -41.04 16.10 18.18
N ILE A 509 -40.29 15.74 17.12
CA ILE A 509 -40.73 14.74 16.14
C ILE A 509 -40.78 13.35 16.77
N CYS A 510 -39.78 12.94 17.55
CA CYS A 510 -39.81 11.64 18.21
C CYS A 510 -40.93 11.53 19.25
N ALA A 511 -41.20 12.60 20.01
CA ALA A 511 -42.32 12.66 20.93
C ALA A 511 -43.67 12.54 20.20
N ARG A 512 -43.81 13.18 19.03
CA ARG A 512 -44.99 13.02 18.17
C ARG A 512 -45.16 11.56 17.72
N VAL A 513 -44.10 10.88 17.27
CA VAL A 513 -44.17 9.46 16.89
C VAL A 513 -44.65 8.58 18.04
N LEU A 514 -44.13 8.80 19.24
CA LEU A 514 -44.51 8.04 20.44
C LEU A 514 -45.96 8.31 20.87
N GLY A 515 -46.43 9.56 20.72
CA GLY A 515 -47.82 9.94 21.02
C GLY A 515 -48.82 9.42 19.99
N ASP A 516 -48.57 9.68 18.70
CA ASP A 516 -49.48 9.36 17.60
C ASP A 516 -49.63 7.84 17.41
N LEU A 517 -48.54 7.08 17.59
CA LEU A 517 -48.55 5.62 17.48
C LEU A 517 -48.77 4.93 18.83
N GLY A 518 -49.00 5.66 19.93
CA GLY A 518 -49.04 5.13 21.30
C GLY A 518 -50.14 4.09 21.55
N LEU A 519 -51.16 4.03 20.68
CA LEU A 519 -52.31 3.13 20.77
C LEU A 519 -52.38 2.09 19.63
N ASP A 520 -51.42 2.08 18.71
CA ASP A 520 -51.38 1.15 17.56
C ASP A 520 -50.51 -0.06 17.89
N ASP A 521 -51.11 -1.24 18.06
CA ASP A 521 -50.42 -2.49 18.39
C ASP A 521 -49.85 -3.24 17.17
N SER A 522 -49.87 -2.64 15.97
CA SER A 522 -49.24 -3.26 14.81
C SER A 522 -47.71 -3.38 14.99
N ASP A 523 -47.14 -4.49 14.49
CA ASP A 523 -45.68 -4.71 14.52
C ASP A 523 -44.90 -3.55 13.90
N GLN A 524 -45.47 -2.92 12.87
CA GLN A 524 -44.86 -1.79 12.19
C GLN A 524 -44.87 -0.53 13.06
N ALA A 525 -45.96 -0.24 13.75
CA ALA A 525 -46.02 0.86 14.70
C ALA A 525 -45.10 0.63 15.90
N MET A 526 -45.05 -0.59 16.44
CA MET A 526 -44.14 -0.96 17.53
C MET A 526 -42.67 -0.77 17.17
N LYS A 527 -42.24 -1.24 15.98
CA LYS A 527 -40.88 -1.02 15.47
C LYS A 527 -40.55 0.47 15.32
N THR A 528 -41.51 1.27 14.87
CA THR A 528 -41.31 2.72 14.70
C THR A 528 -41.24 3.44 16.04
N ARG A 529 -42.05 3.05 17.03
CA ARG A 529 -41.92 3.55 18.41
C ARG A 529 -40.56 3.21 19.01
N MET A 530 -40.08 1.98 18.82
CA MET A 530 -38.76 1.57 19.29
C MET A 530 -37.66 2.46 18.68
N GLY A 531 -37.70 2.67 17.36
CA GLY A 531 -36.76 3.56 16.68
C GLY A 531 -36.80 5.00 17.23
N ALA A 532 -37.98 5.55 17.52
CA ALA A 532 -38.11 6.87 18.13
C ALA A 532 -37.53 6.93 19.55
N THR A 533 -37.71 5.86 20.34
CA THR A 533 -37.10 5.74 21.67
C THR A 533 -35.58 5.66 21.58
N GLU A 534 -35.03 4.84 20.68
CA GLU A 534 -33.59 4.72 20.44
C GLU A 534 -32.98 6.05 20.00
N THR A 535 -33.64 6.75 19.07
CA THR A 535 -33.20 8.09 18.63
C THR A 535 -33.16 9.10 19.76
N LEU A 536 -34.19 9.14 20.63
CA LEU A 536 -34.18 10.00 21.81
C LEU A 536 -33.07 9.63 22.79
N ALA A 537 -32.84 8.34 23.01
CA ALA A 537 -31.76 7.87 23.88
C ALA A 537 -30.38 8.25 23.34
N SER A 538 -30.13 8.06 22.03
CA SER A 538 -28.90 8.50 21.38
C SER A 538 -28.70 10.02 21.45
N LEU A 539 -29.77 10.80 21.31
CA LEU A 539 -29.69 12.26 21.43
C LEU A 539 -29.32 12.69 22.85
N VAL A 540 -30.00 12.13 23.85
CA VAL A 540 -29.70 12.42 25.27
C VAL A 540 -28.28 11.99 25.62
N ARG A 541 -27.82 10.84 25.12
CA ARG A 541 -26.43 10.40 25.31
C ARG A 541 -25.44 11.41 24.73
N ALA A 542 -25.67 11.85 23.50
CA ALA A 542 -24.80 12.84 22.85
C ALA A 542 -24.77 14.18 23.59
N GLU A 543 -25.92 14.66 24.11
CA GLU A 543 -25.99 15.87 24.94
C GLU A 543 -25.23 15.73 26.28
N LEU A 544 -25.25 14.53 26.90
CA LEU A 544 -24.51 14.27 28.13
C LEU A 544 -23.00 14.17 27.90
N GLU A 545 -22.59 13.50 26.83
CA GLU A 545 -21.17 13.38 26.45
C GLU A 545 -20.57 14.76 26.12
N ASP A 546 -21.34 15.65 25.50
CA ASP A 546 -20.93 17.04 25.22
C ASP A 546 -20.79 17.87 26.52
N ALA A 547 -21.75 17.75 27.43
CA ALA A 547 -21.71 18.44 28.72
C ALA A 547 -20.56 17.98 29.65
N ASP A 548 -20.09 16.75 29.51
CA ASP A 548 -18.92 16.23 30.26
C ASP A 548 -17.59 16.75 29.69
N VAL A 549 -17.53 17.13 28.41
CA VAL A 549 -16.35 17.79 27.79
C VAL A 549 -16.21 19.25 28.26
N ASP A 550 -17.34 19.92 28.51
CA ASP A 550 -17.39 21.32 28.96
C ASP A 550 -17.25 21.51 30.48
N ARG A 551 -17.02 20.43 31.26
CA ARG A 551 -16.66 20.60 32.68
C ARG A 551 -15.24 21.17 32.79
N PRO A 552 -15.05 22.37 33.37
CA PRO A 552 -13.71 22.81 33.72
C PRO A 552 -13.11 21.81 34.71
N ASP A 553 -11.87 21.41 34.49
CA ASP A 553 -11.09 20.67 35.48
C ASP A 553 -11.21 21.42 36.81
N ASP A 554 -11.89 20.79 37.77
CA ASP A 554 -12.00 21.31 39.12
C ASP A 554 -10.60 21.20 39.72
N ASP A 555 -9.84 22.31 39.67
CA ASP A 555 -8.63 22.54 40.43
C ASP A 555 -8.97 22.43 41.92
N THR A 556 -9.11 21.19 42.42
CA THR A 556 -9.07 20.94 43.85
C THR A 556 -7.64 21.12 44.32
N ASP A 557 -7.36 22.31 44.85
CA ASP A 557 -6.34 22.58 45.83
C ASP A 557 -6.36 21.50 46.92
N GLY A 558 -5.39 20.60 46.87
CA GLY A 558 -5.21 19.49 47.80
C GLY A 558 -3.73 19.22 48.04
N ASP A 559 -3.19 19.91 49.05
CA ASP A 559 -1.85 19.75 49.61
C ASP A 559 -1.55 18.29 50.04
N GLY A 560 -0.40 17.76 49.59
CA GLY A 560 0.39 16.76 50.31
C GLY A 560 0.18 15.26 50.01
N GLY A 561 1.20 14.64 49.39
CA GLY A 561 1.59 13.24 49.72
C GLY A 561 1.68 12.25 48.56
N ASP A 562 2.92 12.00 48.11
CA ASP A 562 3.50 10.83 47.41
C ASP A 562 2.82 10.18 46.16
N PRO A 563 3.61 9.76 45.15
CA PRO A 563 3.07 9.15 43.93
C PRO A 563 2.91 7.62 44.08
N PRO A 564 1.81 7.02 43.61
CA PRO A 564 1.82 5.64 43.21
C PRO A 564 1.84 5.53 41.68
N THR A 565 2.89 4.88 41.22
CA THR A 565 3.02 4.23 39.91
C THR A 565 1.78 3.42 39.54
N GLY A 566 1.23 3.69 38.36
CA GLY A 566 0.16 2.90 37.74
C GLY A 566 -0.27 3.54 36.43
N ASP A 567 0.40 3.19 35.33
CA ASP A 567 -0.04 3.51 33.98
C ASP A 567 -1.38 2.79 33.69
N GLU A 568 -2.49 3.51 33.86
CA GLU A 568 -3.73 3.21 33.15
C GLU A 568 -4.21 4.51 32.47
N PRO A 569 -4.28 4.57 31.13
CA PRO A 569 -4.96 5.68 30.47
C PRO A 569 -6.47 5.52 30.67
N ARG A 570 -7.01 6.31 31.61
CA ARG A 570 -8.45 6.55 31.73
C ARG A 570 -8.93 7.34 30.50
N GLY A 571 -10.01 6.88 29.88
CA GLY A 571 -10.78 7.65 28.89
C GLY A 571 -10.57 7.29 27.42
N GLY A 572 -10.49 5.99 27.09
CA GLY A 572 -10.73 5.56 25.71
C GLY A 572 -12.22 5.66 25.37
N ARG A 573 -12.57 6.40 24.32
CA ARG A 573 -13.92 6.39 23.71
C ARG A 573 -14.33 4.94 23.50
N SER A 574 -15.41 4.51 24.15
CA SER A 574 -15.98 3.18 23.93
C SER A 574 -16.48 3.09 22.50
N GLU A 575 -15.90 2.18 21.71
CA GLU A 575 -16.46 1.72 20.44
C GLU A 575 -17.91 1.25 20.68
N GLY A 576 -18.87 2.04 20.21
CA GLY A 576 -20.28 1.70 20.24
C GLY A 576 -20.59 0.71 19.13
N GLY A 577 -20.44 -0.58 19.42
CA GLY A 577 -20.93 -1.65 18.54
C GLY A 577 -22.45 -1.53 18.36
N LEU A 578 -22.89 -1.25 17.13
CA LEU A 578 -24.30 -1.28 16.76
C LEU A 578 -24.67 -2.69 16.24
N LEU A 579 -25.24 -3.50 17.14
CA LEU A 579 -26.06 -4.70 16.90
C LEU A 579 -25.42 -5.88 16.13
N GLU A 580 -25.13 -6.95 16.88
CA GLU A 580 -25.09 -8.32 16.35
C GLU A 580 -26.45 -8.70 15.72
N PRO A 581 -26.46 -9.46 14.60
CA PRO A 581 -27.70 -9.90 13.97
C PRO A 581 -28.44 -10.91 14.86
N ALA A 582 -29.70 -10.62 15.17
CA ALA A 582 -30.59 -11.61 15.76
C ALA A 582 -30.78 -12.79 14.79
N ASP A 583 -30.57 -14.00 15.30
CA ASP A 583 -30.65 -15.28 14.60
C ASP A 583 -31.87 -15.40 13.68
N ALA A 584 -31.62 -15.41 12.37
CA ALA A 584 -32.56 -15.91 11.37
C ALA A 584 -31.79 -16.85 10.43
N ALA A 585 -32.28 -18.09 10.31
CA ALA A 585 -31.68 -19.21 9.58
C ALA A 585 -31.02 -18.79 8.25
N GLY A 586 -29.70 -18.92 8.19
CA GLY A 586 -28.85 -18.26 7.19
C GLY A 586 -28.97 -18.80 5.77
N SER A 587 -29.15 -17.88 4.83
CA SER A 587 -28.91 -18.09 3.40
C SER A 587 -27.40 -17.92 3.11
N PRO A 588 -26.88 -18.40 1.96
CA PRO A 588 -25.48 -18.23 1.59
C PRO A 588 -25.04 -16.74 1.53
N LEU A 589 -25.98 -15.86 1.20
CA LEU A 589 -25.78 -14.41 1.12
C LEU A 589 -25.49 -13.80 2.50
N THR A 590 -26.17 -14.27 3.55
CA THR A 590 -25.97 -13.78 4.93
C THR A 590 -24.58 -14.12 5.46
N LYS A 591 -24.03 -15.28 5.09
CA LYS A 591 -22.63 -15.65 5.41
C LYS A 591 -21.61 -14.81 4.65
N SER A 592 -21.86 -14.53 3.37
CA SER A 592 -20.99 -13.65 2.57
C SER A 592 -21.01 -12.20 3.09
N LEU A 593 -22.16 -11.71 3.54
CA LEU A 593 -22.31 -10.39 4.13
C LEU A 593 -21.68 -10.29 5.53
N ALA A 594 -21.81 -11.32 6.37
CA ALA A 594 -21.12 -11.41 7.66
C ALA A 594 -19.58 -11.35 7.49
N ASN A 595 -19.04 -11.96 6.42
CA ASN A 595 -17.61 -11.91 6.10
C ASN A 595 -17.13 -10.56 5.52
N ILE A 596 -18.07 -9.69 5.11
CA ILE A 596 -17.81 -8.30 4.70
C ILE A 596 -18.01 -7.35 5.89
N TYR A 597 -18.87 -7.72 6.84
CA TYR A 597 -19.13 -7.04 8.12
C TYR A 597 -18.01 -7.32 9.15
N VAL A 598 -16.78 -6.94 8.82
CA VAL A 598 -15.70 -6.81 9.81
C VAL A 598 -15.55 -5.33 10.12
N ASP A 599 -15.69 -4.96 11.40
CA ASP A 599 -15.55 -3.58 11.88
C ASP A 599 -14.15 -3.03 11.51
N PRO A 600 -14.03 -2.08 10.58
CA PRO A 600 -12.73 -1.53 10.20
C PRO A 600 -12.13 -0.61 11.28
N LEU A 601 -12.88 -0.30 12.33
CA LEU A 601 -12.52 0.70 13.34
C LEU A 601 -11.96 0.13 14.64
N ALA A 602 -11.80 -1.20 14.78
CA ALA A 602 -11.17 -1.83 15.97
C ALA A 602 -9.67 -1.51 16.17
N ALA A 603 -9.13 -0.48 15.48
CA ALA A 603 -7.82 0.09 15.72
C ALA A 603 -7.99 1.50 16.30
N PRO A 604 -7.34 1.82 17.43
CA PRO A 604 -7.55 3.09 18.13
C PRO A 604 -7.17 4.26 17.22
N THR A 605 -8.15 5.10 16.89
CA THR A 605 -7.88 6.43 16.34
C THR A 605 -7.19 7.26 17.42
N PRO A 606 -6.03 7.88 17.17
CA PRO A 606 -5.42 8.77 18.14
C PRO A 606 -6.35 9.96 18.37
N ALA A 607 -6.55 10.31 19.65
CA ALA A 607 -7.36 11.43 20.05
C ALA A 607 -6.87 12.72 19.36
N ALA A 608 -7.60 13.19 18.36
CA ALA A 608 -7.42 14.52 17.82
C ALA A 608 -7.79 15.52 18.93
N ARG A 609 -6.78 16.12 19.56
CA ARG A 609 -6.95 17.38 20.30
C ARG A 609 -7.45 18.41 19.28
N ARG A 610 -8.74 18.72 19.33
CA ARG A 610 -9.35 19.80 18.53
C ARG A 610 -8.79 21.13 19.06
N GLU A 611 -7.94 21.80 18.27
CA GLU A 611 -7.75 23.25 18.43
C GLU A 611 -8.97 23.95 17.81
N PRO A 612 -9.60 24.93 18.49
CA PRO A 612 -10.75 25.61 17.94
C PRO A 612 -10.32 26.55 16.81
N LEU A 613 -10.72 26.22 15.58
CA LEU A 613 -10.57 27.07 14.41
C LEU A 613 -11.68 28.14 14.41
N ILE A 614 -11.54 29.16 15.26
CA ILE A 614 -12.35 30.39 15.17
C ILE A 614 -11.39 31.59 15.27
N ARG A 615 -11.01 32.14 14.12
CA ARG A 615 -10.58 33.55 14.04
C ARG A 615 -11.73 34.37 13.48
N VAL A 616 -12.61 34.83 14.38
CA VAL A 616 -13.52 35.93 14.09
C VAL A 616 -12.69 37.21 14.07
N LEU A 617 -12.64 37.82 12.89
CA LEU A 617 -12.34 39.24 12.73
C LEU A 617 -13.43 40.05 13.42
N ASN A 618 -13.08 40.89 14.38
CA ASN A 618 -13.70 42.18 14.64
C ASN A 618 -12.74 43.04 15.49
N GLY A 619 -12.58 44.29 15.10
CA GLY A 619 -11.55 45.21 15.57
C GLY A 619 -11.98 46.21 16.64
N ASP A 620 -11.26 47.33 16.61
CA ASP A 620 -11.24 48.54 17.47
C ASP A 620 -10.41 48.38 18.77
N ASP A 621 -9.45 49.24 19.14
CA ASP A 621 -9.26 50.69 18.92
C ASP A 621 -7.76 51.08 18.89
N GLY A 622 -7.41 52.22 18.26
CA GLY A 622 -6.31 53.07 18.75
C GLY A 622 -5.31 53.69 17.76
N THR A 623 -5.74 54.78 17.09
CA THR A 623 -4.99 56.03 16.79
C THR A 623 -3.62 55.99 16.08
N GLU A 624 -3.55 56.59 14.88
CA GLU A 624 -2.90 57.91 14.66
C GLU A 624 -3.10 58.42 13.22
N ASP A 625 -3.70 59.62 13.15
CA ASP A 625 -3.53 60.75 12.22
C ASP A 625 -3.11 60.56 10.76
N GLY A 626 -3.94 61.12 9.86
CA GLY A 626 -3.58 61.34 8.45
C GLY A 626 -4.71 61.89 7.60
N THR A 627 -5.18 63.09 7.95
CA THR A 627 -6.10 64.00 7.24
C THR A 627 -6.42 63.74 5.75
N GLU A 628 -7.72 63.46 5.53
CA GLU A 628 -8.66 64.02 4.55
C GLU A 628 -8.16 64.81 3.32
N ASN A 629 -8.65 64.36 2.16
CA ASN A 629 -9.51 65.10 1.21
C ASN A 629 -9.93 64.08 0.12
N GLY A 630 -11.18 63.67 -0.10
CA GLY A 630 -12.40 64.48 -0.34
C GLY A 630 -12.19 65.27 -1.64
N THR A 631 -12.87 65.12 -2.77
CA THR A 631 -14.14 64.55 -3.21
C THR A 631 -13.99 64.41 -4.75
N GLY A 632 -14.58 63.44 -5.44
CA GLY A 632 -15.95 63.55 -5.97
C GLY A 632 -15.94 63.62 -7.50
N ASN A 633 -16.89 62.89 -8.12
CA ASN A 633 -17.33 62.93 -9.52
C ASN A 633 -16.29 62.43 -10.55
N GLY A 634 -16.60 61.59 -11.52
CA GLY A 634 -17.82 61.42 -12.30
C GLY A 634 -17.40 61.36 -13.78
N THR A 635 -18.24 60.71 -14.60
CA THR A 635 -18.24 60.71 -16.08
C THR A 635 -17.14 59.93 -16.82
N GLU A 636 -17.58 58.82 -17.43
CA GLU A 636 -17.68 58.56 -18.88
C GLU A 636 -16.55 58.96 -19.85
N ASN A 637 -16.43 58.08 -20.87
CA ASN A 637 -15.88 58.27 -22.22
C ASN A 637 -14.33 58.24 -22.27
N GLU A 638 -13.68 57.39 -23.07
CA GLU A 638 -13.71 57.32 -24.53
C GLU A 638 -12.85 56.10 -24.95
N THR A 639 -13.37 55.21 -25.81
CA THR A 639 -12.98 55.02 -27.22
C THR A 639 -11.54 54.62 -27.49
N GLY A 640 -11.37 53.60 -28.34
CA GLY A 640 -10.06 53.33 -28.94
C GLY A 640 -9.90 51.95 -29.55
N ASN A 641 -10.57 51.72 -30.68
CA ASN A 641 -10.32 50.64 -31.64
C ASN A 641 -8.83 50.31 -31.83
N GLY A 642 -8.53 49.03 -32.14
CA GLY A 642 -7.23 48.70 -32.71
C GLY A 642 -6.91 47.22 -32.88
N THR A 643 -7.71 46.51 -33.66
CA THR A 643 -7.32 45.26 -34.34
C THR A 643 -5.95 45.36 -35.02
N GLY A 644 -5.11 44.34 -34.90
CA GLY A 644 -3.88 44.23 -35.70
C GLY A 644 -3.08 42.94 -35.47
N ASN A 645 -3.25 42.00 -36.39
CA ASN A 645 -2.58 40.71 -36.54
C ASN A 645 -1.05 40.70 -36.31
N GLY A 646 -0.57 39.55 -35.81
CA GLY A 646 0.43 38.74 -36.53
C GLY A 646 1.88 38.82 -36.03
N THR A 647 2.29 37.87 -35.17
CA THR A 647 3.19 36.75 -35.51
C THR A 647 3.26 35.78 -34.34
#